data_AF-A0A0D6XPI8-F1
#
_entry.id   AF-A0A0D6XPI8-F1
#
_cell.length_a   1.000
_cell.length_b   1.000
_cell.length_c   1.000
_cell.angle_alpha   90.00
_cell.angle_beta   90.00
_cell.angle_gamma   90.00
#
_symmetry.space_group_name_H-M   'P 1'
#
loop_
_entity.id
_entity.type
_entity.pdbx_description
1 polymer ?
#
loop_
_entity_poly.entity_id
_entity_poly.type
_entity_poly.pdbx_seq_one_letter_code
_entity_poly.pdbx_strand_id
1 'polypeptide(L)'
;MFPKVYYLSQPMTRPIRCFDSMILVLSLEKEITIKKDGQVYNDDSVYLINESELYEIQTKDVLLFYMPSELFSTHKIDIFDHHFTIQHHDTLKSNLMTLFNYYQHQEHNSEPARKLLTQVLQDITRTQSHMNESSTSTLDGIVDYIRQNIQQRITLEMLSKKFYVSTSHISMLFKQRMNMNFHEYMASLRIAKSMKDISIHDKKIKTISNIWNYPSPTNYIIHFKKYLGVTPKKYKSLSVQAKNIPLDTLISDYDVLKKIEFDIPEKKKDISIMIDDAKIIERPFSYFNLIDIGSFRNMDMIINEPIFQYKNFSNYKLKSYIYLSEDIDYLMEAYEQDGITKLRKLLKTKVSIALKLPNISSYQFIVKVIEDLHFLESEHLPSVKTHSSLLFLLDINQMPASDIKQIKHNIYNTQITKAIDITDLFIASKPLDDTILALHPDFYTIDFKKIKQHQQDTDQYVSFKEMQAKLYQFFSQNDVSRKVIFLNYEVFYTPSIIENKGQFLAESLKSRHYLAGATIDFIQHSMTQPSISIFDKIENKTTFYFLGIMMLNFSKYACYYGDQHVITRTLHGYNVLVYNTEDYAQNFHITPPSKFQEDNILISTEILNSEHGDVNSMIDQTVTDKTHLPDSLKLKLSQYNSPHINVQQHDFKEGAYTVTIAPKSIALMTIYI
;
A
#
# COMPACT_ATOMS: atom_id res chain seq x y z
N MET A 1 -19.03 -2.11 9.61
CA MET A 1 -19.20 -1.60 10.99
C MET A 1 -18.06 -2.17 11.81
N PHE A 2 -17.36 -1.36 12.60
CA PHE A 2 -16.19 -1.80 13.36
C PHE A 2 -16.60 -2.42 14.71
N PRO A 3 -15.92 -3.50 15.18
CA PRO A 3 -16.18 -4.09 16.49
C PRO A 3 -15.92 -3.13 17.65
N LYS A 4 -16.64 -3.28 18.75
CA LYS A 4 -16.35 -2.50 19.96
C LYS A 4 -15.15 -3.12 20.67
N VAL A 5 -14.15 -2.30 21.02
CA VAL A 5 -12.95 -2.75 21.71
C VAL A 5 -13.08 -2.49 23.21
N TYR A 6 -12.73 -3.49 24.01
CA TYR A 6 -12.58 -3.38 25.46
C TYR A 6 -11.18 -3.77 25.87
N TYR A 7 -10.70 -3.21 26.98
CA TYR A 7 -9.48 -3.61 27.63
C TYR A 7 -9.79 -4.16 29.02
N LEU A 8 -9.19 -5.30 29.34
CA LEU A 8 -9.31 -5.98 30.62
C LEU A 8 -7.92 -5.95 31.27
N SER A 9 -7.74 -5.01 32.22
CA SER A 9 -6.46 -4.79 32.91
C SER A 9 -6.18 -5.81 34.02
N GLN A 10 -7.17 -6.63 34.42
CA GLN A 10 -7.06 -7.61 35.50
C GLN A 10 -7.87 -8.86 35.17
N PRO A 11 -7.48 -10.05 35.66
CA PRO A 11 -8.22 -11.28 35.39
C PRO A 11 -9.68 -11.20 35.85
N MET A 12 -10.55 -11.95 35.18
CA MET A 12 -11.94 -12.09 35.58
C MET A 12 -12.04 -12.80 36.94
N THR A 13 -12.92 -12.31 37.81
CA THR A 13 -13.17 -12.91 39.13
C THR A 13 -14.29 -13.94 39.12
N ARG A 14 -15.07 -13.99 38.04
CA ARG A 14 -16.18 -14.92 37.84
C ARG A 14 -16.38 -15.18 36.34
N PRO A 15 -16.87 -16.37 35.96
CA PRO A 15 -17.21 -16.65 34.59
C PRO A 15 -18.48 -15.91 34.17
N ILE A 16 -18.53 -15.54 32.89
CA ILE A 16 -19.73 -14.99 32.25
C ILE A 16 -20.01 -15.77 30.97
N ARG A 17 -21.25 -15.70 30.50
CA ARG A 17 -21.65 -16.36 29.25
C ARG A 17 -21.61 -15.36 28.10
N CYS A 18 -21.12 -15.79 26.94
CA CYS A 18 -21.20 -15.01 25.72
C CYS A 18 -22.64 -15.02 25.19
N PHE A 19 -23.24 -13.84 25.05
CA PHE A 19 -24.62 -13.68 24.59
C PHE A 19 -24.65 -12.92 23.27
N ASP A 20 -25.32 -13.46 22.24
CA ASP A 20 -25.63 -12.76 20.99
C ASP A 20 -24.41 -12.10 20.30
N SER A 21 -23.24 -12.74 20.42
CA SER A 21 -21.97 -12.21 19.94
C SER A 21 -20.92 -13.32 19.81
N MET A 22 -19.82 -12.98 19.15
CA MET A 22 -18.52 -13.65 19.32
C MET A 22 -17.51 -12.62 19.80
N ILE A 23 -16.48 -13.09 20.52
CA ILE A 23 -15.44 -12.21 21.07
C ILE A 23 -14.08 -12.79 20.70
N LEU A 24 -13.28 -11.98 20.01
CA LEU A 24 -11.85 -12.26 19.86
C LEU A 24 -11.11 -11.62 21.02
N VAL A 25 -10.35 -12.44 21.74
CA VAL A 25 -9.52 -12.01 22.86
C VAL A 25 -8.08 -12.02 22.40
N LEU A 26 -7.37 -10.92 22.60
CA LEU A 26 -5.98 -10.73 22.23
C LEU A 26 -5.18 -10.37 23.49
N SER A 27 -4.18 -11.19 23.82
CA SER A 27 -3.26 -10.92 24.92
C SER A 27 -2.10 -10.05 24.46
N LEU A 28 -1.76 -9.05 25.30
CA LEU A 28 -0.59 -8.20 25.12
C LEU A 28 0.69 -8.83 25.72
N GLU A 29 0.57 -9.82 26.60
CA GLU A 29 1.67 -10.43 27.37
C GLU A 29 2.20 -11.76 26.78
N LYS A 30 1.98 -12.01 25.48
CA LYS A 30 2.47 -13.19 24.71
C LYS A 30 1.91 -14.58 25.07
N GLU A 31 1.06 -14.74 26.07
CA GLU A 31 0.30 -15.98 26.31
C GLU A 31 -1.11 -15.62 26.78
N ILE A 32 -2.09 -16.47 26.52
CA ILE A 32 -3.45 -16.29 27.03
C ILE A 32 -3.99 -17.57 27.66
N THR A 33 -4.57 -17.42 28.85
CA THR A 33 -5.24 -18.47 29.60
C THR A 33 -6.71 -18.11 29.77
N ILE A 34 -7.58 -18.95 29.21
CA ILE A 34 -9.03 -18.81 29.32
C ILE A 34 -9.62 -20.11 29.84
N LYS A 35 -10.51 -19.99 30.82
CA LYS A 35 -11.30 -21.11 31.31
C LYS A 35 -12.66 -21.13 30.61
N LYS A 36 -12.88 -22.12 29.74
CA LYS A 36 -14.12 -22.33 28.99
C LYS A 36 -14.85 -23.57 29.52
N ASP A 37 -16.11 -23.39 29.91
CA ASP A 37 -16.96 -24.44 30.53
C ASP A 37 -16.20 -25.26 31.59
N GLY A 38 -15.42 -24.57 32.42
CA GLY A 38 -14.69 -25.17 33.53
C GLY A 38 -13.33 -25.79 33.17
N GLN A 39 -13.00 -25.91 31.89
CA GLN A 39 -11.71 -26.42 31.41
C GLN A 39 -10.77 -25.25 31.07
N VAL A 40 -9.48 -25.39 31.39
CA VAL A 40 -8.47 -24.35 31.14
C VAL A 40 -7.85 -24.59 29.78
N TYR A 41 -7.80 -23.55 28.96
CA TYR A 41 -7.17 -23.52 27.66
C TYR A 41 -6.06 -22.48 27.69
N ASN A 42 -4.87 -22.89 27.26
CA ASN A 42 -3.74 -22.00 27.03
C ASN A 42 -3.55 -21.88 25.53
N ASP A 43 -3.35 -20.65 25.06
CA ASP A 43 -3.14 -20.33 23.66
C ASP A 43 -2.02 -19.28 23.56
N ASP A 44 -1.42 -19.15 22.38
CA ASP A 44 -0.21 -18.34 22.20
C ASP A 44 -0.50 -16.85 22.36
N SER A 45 -1.64 -16.33 21.91
CA SER A 45 -1.96 -14.91 22.17
C SER A 45 -3.35 -14.47 21.75
N VAL A 46 -4.05 -15.27 20.96
CA VAL A 46 -5.41 -14.96 20.52
C VAL A 46 -6.31 -16.13 20.86
N TYR A 47 -7.53 -15.83 21.31
CA TYR A 47 -8.55 -16.84 21.57
C TYR A 47 -9.91 -16.38 21.04
N LEU A 48 -10.72 -17.31 20.57
CA LEU A 48 -12.08 -17.04 20.11
C LEU A 48 -13.10 -17.60 21.10
N ILE A 49 -13.93 -16.72 21.64
CA ILE A 49 -15.10 -17.08 22.44
C ILE A 49 -16.32 -17.11 21.52
N ASN A 50 -16.92 -18.28 21.40
CA ASN A 50 -18.12 -18.49 20.59
C ASN A 50 -19.40 -18.06 21.32
N GLU A 51 -20.47 -17.91 20.53
CA GLU A 51 -21.82 -17.70 21.05
C GLU A 51 -22.20 -18.81 22.05
N SER A 52 -22.84 -18.42 23.15
CA SER A 52 -23.29 -19.28 24.25
C SER A 52 -22.21 -19.94 25.12
N GLU A 53 -20.92 -19.74 24.83
CA GLU A 53 -19.85 -20.30 25.66
C GLU A 53 -19.77 -19.62 27.04
N LEU A 54 -19.50 -20.41 28.06
CA LEU A 54 -19.19 -19.91 29.40
C LEU A 54 -17.68 -19.71 29.49
N TYR A 55 -17.21 -18.49 29.74
CA TYR A 55 -15.80 -18.15 29.73
C TYR A 55 -15.39 -17.33 30.96
N GLU A 56 -14.14 -17.48 31.36
CA GLU A 56 -13.45 -16.70 32.38
C GLU A 56 -12.01 -16.46 31.91
N ILE A 57 -11.66 -15.21 31.63
CA ILE A 57 -10.31 -14.83 31.18
C ILE A 57 -9.41 -14.70 32.41
N GLN A 58 -8.39 -15.55 32.50
CA GLN A 58 -7.48 -15.61 33.65
C GLN A 58 -6.21 -14.76 33.45
N THR A 59 -5.97 -14.33 32.22
CA THR A 59 -4.88 -13.43 31.85
C THR A 59 -5.30 -11.97 32.02
N LYS A 60 -4.37 -11.13 32.50
CA LYS A 60 -4.53 -9.67 32.52
C LYS A 60 -4.02 -9.07 31.22
N ASP A 61 -4.24 -7.76 31.05
CA ASP A 61 -3.72 -7.01 29.91
C ASP A 61 -4.16 -7.60 28.55
N VAL A 62 -5.47 -7.84 28.43
CA VAL A 62 -6.07 -8.39 27.21
C VAL A 62 -7.04 -7.39 26.57
N LEU A 63 -7.06 -7.37 25.24
CA LEU A 63 -8.02 -6.66 24.42
C LEU A 63 -9.14 -7.60 23.98
N LEU A 64 -10.38 -7.14 24.05
CA LEU A 64 -11.56 -7.89 23.62
C LEU A 64 -12.23 -7.14 22.47
N PHE A 65 -12.28 -7.78 21.30
CA PHE A 65 -13.03 -7.30 20.14
C PHE A 65 -14.42 -7.91 20.19
N TYR A 66 -15.37 -7.14 20.70
CA TYR A 66 -16.77 -7.52 20.84
C TYR A 66 -17.50 -7.35 19.50
N MET A 67 -17.99 -8.47 18.96
CA MET A 67 -18.70 -8.55 17.69
C MET A 67 -20.12 -9.07 17.92
N PRO A 68 -21.14 -8.18 17.96
CA PRO A 68 -22.55 -8.58 18.00
C PRO A 68 -22.95 -9.43 16.78
N SER A 69 -23.97 -10.26 16.93
CA SER A 69 -24.49 -11.12 15.86
C SER A 69 -24.85 -10.37 14.57
N GLU A 70 -25.27 -9.10 14.65
CA GLU A 70 -25.56 -8.26 13.50
C GLU A 70 -24.33 -7.97 12.61
N LEU A 71 -23.12 -7.97 13.17
CA LEU A 71 -21.90 -7.74 12.39
C LEU A 71 -21.63 -8.93 11.45
N PHE A 72 -21.95 -10.14 11.89
CA PHE A 72 -21.80 -11.37 11.11
C PHE A 72 -22.90 -11.54 10.06
N SER A 73 -24.14 -11.11 10.37
CA SER A 73 -25.25 -11.21 9.43
C SER A 73 -25.01 -10.37 8.16
N THR A 74 -24.33 -9.23 8.26
CA THR A 74 -23.90 -8.43 7.08
C THR A 74 -22.98 -9.20 6.12
N HIS A 75 -22.27 -10.22 6.63
CA HIS A 75 -21.40 -11.10 5.86
C HIS A 75 -22.03 -12.47 5.58
N LYS A 76 -23.34 -12.64 5.86
CA LYS A 76 -24.09 -13.89 5.71
C LYS A 76 -23.53 -15.06 6.57
N ILE A 77 -22.93 -14.74 7.71
CA ILE A 77 -22.42 -15.73 8.67
C ILE A 77 -23.43 -15.90 9.81
N ASP A 78 -23.93 -17.13 10.02
CA ASP A 78 -24.75 -17.48 11.20
C ASP A 78 -23.85 -18.00 12.32
N ILE A 79 -23.77 -17.23 13.41
CA ILE A 79 -22.94 -17.59 14.57
C ILE A 79 -23.67 -18.50 15.57
N PHE A 80 -25.00 -18.60 15.47
CA PHE A 80 -25.79 -19.38 16.42
C PHE A 80 -25.70 -20.86 16.09
N ASP A 81 -25.58 -21.70 17.13
CA ASP A 81 -25.57 -23.16 17.03
C ASP A 81 -24.42 -23.74 16.19
N HIS A 82 -23.39 -22.93 15.92
CA HIS A 82 -22.18 -23.34 15.22
C HIS A 82 -20.96 -23.13 16.12
N HIS A 83 -19.90 -23.89 15.86
CA HIS A 83 -18.62 -23.73 16.53
C HIS A 83 -17.59 -23.21 15.53
N PHE A 84 -16.91 -22.13 15.90
CA PHE A 84 -15.89 -21.49 15.12
C PHE A 84 -14.54 -21.61 15.82
N THR A 85 -13.50 -21.77 15.00
CA THR A 85 -12.11 -21.94 15.43
C THR A 85 -11.18 -21.04 14.63
N ILE A 86 -10.01 -20.75 15.20
CA ILE A 86 -8.93 -20.00 14.54
C ILE A 86 -8.05 -21.01 13.79
N GLN A 87 -7.67 -20.72 12.54
CA GLN A 87 -6.69 -21.56 11.81
C GLN A 87 -5.27 -21.01 11.87
N HIS A 88 -5.12 -19.69 11.78
CA HIS A 88 -3.83 -19.01 11.68
C HIS A 88 -3.66 -18.00 12.82
N HIS A 89 -3.22 -18.49 13.99
CA HIS A 89 -3.11 -17.69 15.21
C HIS A 89 -2.20 -16.46 15.05
N ASP A 90 -1.03 -16.62 14.41
CA ASP A 90 -0.08 -15.51 14.18
C ASP A 90 -0.62 -14.43 13.25
N THR A 91 -1.23 -14.84 12.13
CA THR A 91 -1.83 -13.91 11.16
C THR A 91 -2.98 -13.15 11.81
N LEU A 92 -3.85 -13.85 12.54
CA LEU A 92 -4.99 -13.25 13.22
C LEU A 92 -4.53 -12.28 14.30
N LYS A 93 -3.49 -12.63 15.08
CA LYS A 93 -2.87 -11.73 16.06
C LYS A 93 -2.40 -10.44 15.41
N SER A 94 -1.61 -10.55 14.34
CA SER A 94 -1.10 -9.39 13.59
C SER A 94 -2.25 -8.51 13.08
N ASN A 95 -3.26 -9.12 12.46
CA ASN A 95 -4.43 -8.42 11.95
C ASN A 95 -5.21 -7.70 13.07
N LEU A 96 -5.40 -8.32 14.24
CA LEU A 96 -6.07 -7.70 15.38
C LEU A 96 -5.26 -6.54 15.97
N MET A 97 -3.94 -6.68 16.06
CA MET A 97 -3.04 -5.58 16.47
C MET A 97 -3.15 -4.40 15.49
N THR A 98 -3.14 -4.65 14.18
CA THR A 98 -3.31 -3.60 13.16
C THR A 98 -4.71 -2.98 13.21
N LEU A 99 -5.77 -3.76 13.44
CA LEU A 99 -7.12 -3.22 13.65
C LEU A 99 -7.19 -2.32 14.90
N PHE A 100 -6.52 -2.71 15.98
CA PHE A 100 -6.45 -1.87 17.17
C PHE A 100 -5.67 -0.58 16.91
N ASN A 101 -4.58 -0.63 16.12
CA ASN A 101 -3.86 0.55 15.70
C ASN A 101 -4.75 1.54 14.93
N TYR A 102 -5.54 1.05 13.95
CA TYR A 102 -6.52 1.89 13.27
C TYR A 102 -7.58 2.45 14.23
N TYR A 103 -8.00 1.68 15.23
CA TYR A 103 -8.92 2.16 16.26
C TYR A 103 -8.30 3.31 17.07
N GLN A 104 -7.05 3.18 17.52
CA GLN A 104 -6.34 4.22 18.28
C GLN A 104 -6.18 5.51 17.49
N HIS A 105 -5.95 5.45 16.17
CA HIS A 105 -5.79 6.63 15.31
C HIS A 105 -7.12 7.17 14.73
N GLN A 106 -8.27 6.65 15.18
CA GLN A 106 -9.60 7.01 14.66
C GLN A 106 -9.84 6.69 13.17
N GLU A 107 -9.01 5.81 12.60
CA GLU A 107 -9.08 5.36 11.20
C GLU A 107 -9.86 4.05 11.02
N HIS A 108 -10.51 3.55 12.07
CA HIS A 108 -11.23 2.27 12.07
C HIS A 108 -12.42 2.19 11.09
N ASN A 109 -12.87 3.31 10.54
CA ASN A 109 -13.89 3.36 9.48
C ASN A 109 -13.30 3.49 8.06
N SER A 110 -11.98 3.55 7.93
CA SER A 110 -11.28 3.62 6.64
C SER A 110 -11.49 2.34 5.82
N GLU A 111 -11.39 2.45 4.48
CA GLU A 111 -11.48 1.29 3.59
C GLU A 111 -10.44 0.19 3.92
N PRO A 112 -9.16 0.50 4.22
CA PRO A 112 -8.19 -0.50 4.69
C PRO A 112 -8.64 -1.25 5.95
N ALA A 113 -9.11 -0.53 6.97
CA ALA A 113 -9.58 -1.14 8.21
C ALA A 113 -10.80 -2.05 7.99
N ARG A 114 -11.72 -1.66 7.10
CA ARG A 114 -12.90 -2.49 6.73
C ARG A 114 -12.49 -3.76 5.99
N LYS A 115 -11.53 -3.66 5.07
CA LYS A 115 -10.99 -4.82 4.34
C LYS A 115 -10.28 -5.79 5.29
N LEU A 116 -9.46 -5.27 6.20
CA LEU A 116 -8.78 -6.06 7.22
C LEU A 116 -9.76 -6.74 8.17
N LEU A 117 -10.82 -6.04 8.60
CA LEU A 117 -11.88 -6.64 9.40
C LEU A 117 -12.57 -7.79 8.66
N THR A 118 -12.80 -7.64 7.35
CA THR A 118 -13.37 -8.71 6.52
C THR A 118 -12.45 -9.93 6.49
N GLN A 119 -11.13 -9.72 6.38
CA GLN A 119 -10.13 -10.79 6.44
C GLN A 119 -10.14 -11.50 7.80
N VAL A 120 -10.18 -10.74 8.90
CA VAL A 120 -10.29 -11.30 10.26
C VAL A 120 -11.54 -12.18 10.42
N LEU A 121 -12.68 -11.75 9.87
CA LEU A 121 -13.91 -12.56 9.90
C LEU A 121 -13.80 -13.83 9.05
N GLN A 122 -12.98 -13.84 8.00
CA GLN A 122 -12.74 -14.99 7.13
C GLN A 122 -11.70 -15.96 7.72
N ASP A 123 -10.73 -15.45 8.49
CA ASP A 123 -9.71 -16.25 9.18
C ASP A 123 -10.31 -17.15 10.27
N ILE A 124 -11.51 -16.78 10.75
CA ILE A 124 -12.32 -17.61 11.64
C ILE A 124 -13.11 -18.62 10.79
N THR A 125 -12.87 -19.91 11.04
CA THR A 125 -13.49 -20.98 10.25
C THR A 125 -14.61 -21.67 11.02
N ARG A 126 -15.72 -21.94 10.33
CA ARG A 126 -16.85 -22.68 10.87
C ARG A 126 -16.58 -24.18 10.78
N THR A 127 -16.65 -24.87 11.90
CA THR A 127 -16.62 -26.34 11.94
C THR A 127 -18.04 -26.88 11.97
N GLN A 128 -18.34 -27.88 11.13
CA GLN A 128 -19.56 -28.66 11.27
C GLN A 128 -19.34 -29.63 12.44
N SER A 129 -20.13 -29.49 13.49
CA SER A 129 -19.95 -30.27 14.71
C SER A 129 -20.25 -31.77 14.46
N HIS A 130 -19.20 -32.58 14.42
CA HIS A 130 -19.25 -33.91 15.01
C HIS A 130 -18.76 -33.76 16.46
N MET A 131 -19.68 -33.67 17.41
CA MET A 131 -19.34 -33.85 18.83
C MET A 131 -18.91 -35.30 19.04
N ASN A 132 -17.61 -35.56 18.86
CA ASN A 132 -16.94 -36.81 19.23
C ASN A 132 -15.56 -36.47 19.82
N GLU A 133 -15.50 -35.57 20.79
CA GLU A 133 -14.44 -35.69 21.80
C GLU A 133 -14.96 -36.64 22.86
N SER A 134 -14.26 -37.76 23.05
CA SER A 134 -14.57 -38.72 24.10
C SER A 134 -14.52 -38.01 25.46
N SER A 135 -15.68 -37.76 26.05
CA SER A 135 -15.81 -37.10 27.36
C SER A 135 -15.17 -37.97 28.44
N THR A 136 -14.08 -37.50 29.02
CA THR A 136 -13.30 -38.24 30.03
C THR A 136 -13.82 -38.05 31.45
N SER A 137 -14.72 -37.08 31.70
CA SER A 137 -15.27 -36.80 33.03
C SER A 137 -16.80 -36.78 33.10
N THR A 138 -17.35 -37.15 34.26
CA THR A 138 -18.80 -37.19 34.53
C THR A 138 -19.49 -35.84 34.32
N LEU A 139 -18.81 -34.73 34.60
CA LEU A 139 -19.38 -33.39 34.39
C LEU A 139 -19.52 -33.05 32.91
N ASP A 140 -18.56 -33.44 32.07
CA ASP A 140 -18.60 -33.17 30.63
C ASP A 140 -19.82 -33.88 30.00
N GLY A 141 -20.02 -35.16 30.36
CA GLY A 141 -21.21 -35.90 29.93
C GLY A 141 -22.54 -35.28 30.41
N ILE A 142 -22.57 -34.73 31.63
CA ILE A 142 -23.74 -33.99 32.14
C ILE A 142 -23.98 -32.71 31.31
N VAL A 143 -22.93 -31.95 31.02
CA VAL A 143 -22.99 -30.70 30.25
C VAL A 143 -23.45 -30.96 28.81
N ASP A 144 -22.92 -31.99 28.16
CA ASP A 144 -23.32 -32.36 26.79
C ASP A 144 -24.79 -32.78 26.75
N TYR A 145 -25.23 -33.57 27.72
CA TYR A 145 -26.63 -33.92 27.84
C TYR A 145 -27.52 -32.70 28.07
N ILE A 146 -27.08 -31.74 28.90
CA ILE A 146 -27.78 -30.47 29.11
C ILE A 146 -27.90 -29.70 27.79
N ARG A 147 -26.80 -29.54 27.02
CA ARG A 147 -26.79 -28.80 25.76
C ARG A 147 -27.75 -29.41 24.73
N GLN A 148 -27.75 -30.73 24.60
CA GLN A 148 -28.61 -31.45 23.66
C GLN A 148 -30.10 -31.43 24.07
N ASN A 149 -30.40 -31.29 25.36
CA ASN A 149 -31.77 -31.39 25.89
C ASN A 149 -32.23 -30.10 26.59
N ILE A 150 -31.60 -28.96 26.30
CA ILE A 150 -31.74 -27.71 27.06
C ILE A 150 -33.18 -27.14 27.07
N GLN A 151 -33.96 -27.46 26.04
CA GLN A 151 -35.37 -27.10 25.88
C GLN A 151 -36.31 -27.96 26.75
N GLN A 152 -35.83 -29.08 27.28
CA GLN A 152 -36.61 -29.97 28.14
C GLN A 152 -36.51 -29.58 29.62
N ARG A 153 -37.33 -30.19 30.47
CA ARG A 153 -37.25 -30.01 31.93
C ARG A 153 -36.11 -30.86 32.48
N ILE A 154 -34.97 -30.22 32.76
CA ILE A 154 -33.81 -30.87 33.38
C ILE A 154 -33.76 -30.51 34.88
N THR A 155 -33.77 -31.53 35.75
CA THR A 155 -33.58 -31.37 37.20
C THR A 155 -32.35 -32.13 37.69
N LEU A 156 -31.85 -31.77 38.87
CA LEU A 156 -30.73 -32.48 39.50
C LEU A 156 -31.08 -33.95 39.78
N GLU A 157 -32.31 -34.27 40.19
CA GLU A 157 -32.70 -35.68 40.42
C GLU A 157 -32.65 -36.50 39.14
N MET A 158 -33.04 -35.90 38.00
CA MET A 158 -33.00 -36.57 36.71
C MET A 158 -31.55 -36.85 36.28
N LEU A 159 -30.67 -35.86 36.39
CA LEU A 159 -29.24 -36.03 36.08
C LEU A 159 -28.59 -37.04 37.01
N SER A 160 -28.93 -37.00 38.30
CA SER A 160 -28.45 -37.93 39.32
C SER A 160 -28.75 -39.39 38.96
N LYS A 161 -30.00 -39.69 38.56
CA LYS A 161 -30.40 -41.02 38.11
C LYS A 161 -29.72 -41.44 36.80
N LYS A 162 -29.58 -40.51 35.85
CA LYS A 162 -29.04 -40.81 34.51
C LYS A 162 -27.53 -41.10 34.54
N PHE A 163 -26.78 -40.35 35.34
CA PHE A 163 -25.32 -40.43 35.41
C PHE A 163 -24.82 -41.22 36.63
N TYR A 164 -25.73 -41.80 37.42
CA TYR A 164 -25.42 -42.60 38.61
C TYR A 164 -24.57 -41.85 39.66
N VAL A 165 -24.88 -40.57 39.90
CA VAL A 165 -24.16 -39.69 40.86
C VAL A 165 -25.15 -38.97 41.76
N SER A 166 -24.77 -38.62 43.00
CA SER A 166 -25.68 -37.90 43.89
C SER A 166 -25.93 -36.45 43.43
N THR A 167 -27.11 -35.91 43.73
CA THR A 167 -27.46 -34.51 43.43
C THR A 167 -26.50 -33.51 44.08
N SER A 168 -26.03 -33.81 45.29
CA SER A 168 -25.01 -33.03 46.01
C SER A 168 -23.66 -33.05 45.28
N HIS A 169 -23.25 -34.20 44.74
CA HIS A 169 -22.02 -34.30 43.97
C HIS A 169 -22.10 -33.49 42.67
N ILE A 170 -23.23 -33.54 41.95
CA ILE A 170 -23.44 -32.70 40.76
C ILE A 170 -23.37 -31.21 41.12
N SER A 171 -24.05 -30.77 42.18
CA SER A 171 -24.01 -29.38 42.64
C SER A 171 -22.59 -28.93 43.00
N MET A 172 -21.84 -29.80 43.68
CA MET A 172 -20.43 -29.58 44.02
C MET A 172 -19.56 -29.46 42.77
N LEU A 173 -19.73 -30.35 41.79
CA LEU A 173 -18.99 -30.31 40.53
C LEU A 173 -19.23 -29.01 39.75
N PHE A 174 -20.48 -28.55 39.64
CA PHE A 174 -20.80 -27.26 39.04
C PHE A 174 -20.11 -26.11 39.81
N LYS A 175 -20.20 -26.10 41.13
CA LYS A 175 -19.58 -25.04 41.94
C LYS A 175 -18.05 -25.01 41.81
N GLN A 176 -17.40 -26.18 41.79
CA GLN A 176 -15.94 -26.29 41.72
C GLN A 176 -15.39 -26.04 40.31
N ARG A 177 -15.97 -26.67 39.29
CA ARG A 177 -15.46 -26.58 37.91
C ARG A 177 -15.98 -25.35 37.18
N MET A 178 -17.29 -25.09 37.25
CA MET A 178 -17.92 -24.00 36.49
C MET A 178 -17.96 -22.68 37.25
N ASN A 179 -17.52 -22.64 38.52
CA ASN A 179 -17.65 -21.48 39.42
C ASN A 179 -19.09 -20.88 39.44
N MET A 180 -20.09 -21.71 39.18
CA MET A 180 -21.51 -21.36 39.10
C MET A 180 -22.34 -22.50 39.67
N ASN A 181 -23.52 -22.21 40.20
CA ASN A 181 -24.43 -23.30 40.57
C ASN A 181 -25.20 -23.83 39.34
N PHE A 182 -25.75 -25.04 39.45
CA PHE A 182 -26.49 -25.70 38.37
C PHE A 182 -27.64 -24.85 37.80
N HIS A 183 -28.41 -24.18 38.66
CA HIS A 183 -29.56 -23.39 38.22
C HIS A 183 -29.13 -22.12 37.48
N GLU A 184 -28.04 -21.48 37.89
CA GLU A 184 -27.45 -20.34 37.18
C GLU A 184 -26.86 -20.74 35.82
N TYR A 185 -26.19 -21.89 35.77
CA TYR A 185 -25.71 -22.45 34.51
C TYR A 185 -26.86 -22.68 33.53
N MET A 186 -27.91 -23.38 33.97
CA MET A 186 -29.10 -23.67 33.17
C MET A 186 -29.80 -22.38 32.70
N ALA A 187 -29.99 -21.42 33.62
CA ALA A 187 -30.64 -20.16 33.31
C ALA A 187 -29.85 -19.32 32.31
N SER A 188 -28.53 -19.19 32.48
CA SER A 188 -27.68 -18.42 31.56
C SER A 188 -27.63 -19.08 30.18
N LEU A 189 -27.49 -20.41 30.11
CA LEU A 189 -27.43 -21.15 28.84
C LEU A 189 -28.74 -21.04 28.06
N ARG A 190 -29.90 -21.14 28.73
CA ARG A 190 -31.21 -20.92 28.10
C ARG A 190 -31.37 -19.51 27.55
N ILE A 191 -30.91 -18.49 28.28
CA ILE A 191 -30.94 -17.12 27.79
C ILE A 191 -30.07 -16.98 26.55
N ALA A 192 -28.83 -17.48 26.56
CA ALA A 192 -27.94 -17.44 25.39
C ALA A 192 -28.56 -18.12 24.17
N LYS A 193 -29.03 -19.36 24.32
CA LYS A 193 -29.64 -20.10 23.21
C LYS A 193 -30.95 -19.49 22.71
N SER A 194 -31.70 -18.80 23.58
CA SER A 194 -32.89 -18.06 23.17
C SER A 194 -32.61 -16.77 22.40
N MET A 195 -31.35 -16.29 22.36
CA MET A 195 -30.99 -15.07 21.63
C MET A 195 -31.29 -15.19 20.14
N LYS A 196 -31.12 -16.38 19.53
CA LYS A 196 -31.49 -16.64 18.13
C LYS A 196 -32.97 -16.34 17.86
N ASP A 197 -33.86 -16.69 18.78
CA ASP A 197 -35.30 -16.45 18.67
C ASP A 197 -35.66 -14.96 18.80
N ILE A 198 -34.79 -14.17 19.44
CA ILE A 198 -34.96 -12.72 19.62
C ILE A 198 -34.36 -11.96 18.44
N SER A 199 -33.10 -12.24 18.10
CA SER A 199 -32.31 -11.45 17.15
C SER A 199 -32.62 -11.81 15.69
N ILE A 200 -32.94 -13.08 15.39
CA ILE A 200 -33.20 -13.54 14.01
C ILE A 200 -34.70 -13.71 13.75
N HIS A 201 -35.41 -14.40 14.64
CA HIS A 201 -36.80 -14.80 14.38
C HIS A 201 -37.87 -13.86 14.92
N ASP A 202 -37.47 -12.79 15.62
CA ASP A 202 -38.35 -11.80 16.26
C ASP A 202 -39.55 -12.41 17.03
N LYS A 203 -39.37 -13.57 17.66
CA LYS A 203 -40.48 -14.30 18.31
C LYS A 203 -41.03 -13.49 19.50
N LYS A 204 -42.32 -13.70 19.78
CA LYS A 204 -42.98 -13.14 20.97
C LYS A 204 -42.42 -13.78 22.23
N ILE A 205 -42.23 -12.99 23.30
CA ILE A 205 -41.65 -13.45 24.58
C ILE A 205 -42.40 -14.64 25.17
N LYS A 206 -43.74 -14.69 25.04
CA LYS A 206 -44.57 -15.83 25.48
C LYS A 206 -44.20 -17.13 24.75
N THR A 207 -43.89 -17.05 23.46
CA THR A 207 -43.46 -18.21 22.66
C THR A 207 -42.07 -18.65 23.07
N ILE A 208 -41.14 -17.71 23.24
CA ILE A 208 -39.77 -17.98 23.67
C ILE A 208 -39.76 -18.65 25.06
N SER A 209 -40.53 -18.12 26.02
CA SER A 209 -40.62 -18.73 27.34
C SER A 209 -41.10 -20.18 27.30
N ASN A 210 -42.01 -20.51 26.39
CA ASN A 210 -42.51 -21.88 26.22
C ASN A 210 -41.45 -22.80 25.58
N ILE A 211 -40.79 -22.35 24.51
CA ILE A 211 -39.74 -23.12 23.80
C ILE A 211 -38.59 -23.47 24.75
N TRP A 212 -38.16 -22.52 25.58
CA TRP A 212 -37.04 -22.69 26.52
C TRP A 212 -37.49 -23.15 27.91
N ASN A 213 -38.74 -23.61 28.03
CA ASN A 213 -39.32 -24.23 29.22
C ASN A 213 -39.18 -23.41 30.51
N TYR A 214 -39.49 -22.11 30.42
CA TYR A 214 -39.66 -21.24 31.57
C TYR A 214 -41.09 -21.36 32.11
N PRO A 215 -41.30 -21.39 33.44
CA PRO A 215 -42.64 -21.50 34.04
C PRO A 215 -43.60 -20.37 33.65
N SER A 216 -43.06 -19.20 33.35
CA SER A 216 -43.83 -18.03 32.92
C SER A 216 -42.96 -17.08 32.08
N PRO A 217 -43.56 -16.24 31.23
CA PRO A 217 -42.86 -15.16 30.55
C PRO A 217 -42.14 -14.20 31.52
N THR A 218 -42.71 -13.99 32.72
CA THR A 218 -42.12 -13.14 33.76
C THR A 218 -40.77 -13.69 34.23
N ASN A 219 -40.68 -15.00 34.48
CA ASN A 219 -39.41 -15.62 34.92
C ASN A 219 -38.32 -15.49 33.84
N TYR A 220 -38.70 -15.64 32.57
CA TYR A 220 -37.79 -15.39 31.45
C TYR A 220 -37.28 -13.94 31.46
N ILE A 221 -38.17 -12.95 31.59
CA ILE A 221 -37.79 -11.52 31.60
C ILE A 221 -36.85 -11.20 32.77
N ILE A 222 -37.11 -11.76 33.96
CA ILE A 222 -36.25 -11.57 35.14
C ILE A 222 -34.85 -12.12 34.87
N HIS A 223 -34.72 -13.35 34.38
CA HIS A 223 -33.43 -13.96 34.08
C HIS A 223 -32.71 -13.21 32.94
N PHE A 224 -33.44 -12.83 31.90
CA PHE A 224 -32.89 -12.05 30.79
C PHE A 224 -32.31 -10.72 31.31
N LYS A 225 -33.06 -9.97 32.11
CA LYS A 225 -32.59 -8.72 32.71
C LYS A 225 -31.41 -8.93 33.67
N LYS A 226 -31.39 -10.05 34.42
CA LYS A 226 -30.26 -10.41 35.30
C LYS A 226 -28.96 -10.55 34.51
N TYR A 227 -28.98 -11.21 33.35
CA TYR A 227 -27.76 -11.52 32.61
C TYR A 227 -27.39 -10.46 31.56
N LEU A 228 -28.35 -9.76 30.98
CA LEU A 228 -28.12 -8.76 29.91
C LEU A 228 -28.31 -7.31 30.38
N GLY A 229 -28.68 -7.09 31.65
CA GLY A 229 -28.90 -5.75 32.24
C GLY A 229 -30.17 -5.03 31.79
N VAL A 230 -30.78 -5.44 30.68
CA VAL A 230 -31.97 -4.82 30.08
C VAL A 230 -33.09 -5.82 29.87
N THR A 231 -34.34 -5.36 29.68
CA THR A 231 -35.46 -6.24 29.36
C THR A 231 -35.39 -6.72 27.90
N PRO A 232 -36.00 -7.87 27.53
CA PRO A 232 -36.01 -8.34 26.14
C PRO A 232 -36.55 -7.31 25.15
N LYS A 233 -37.60 -6.57 25.54
CA LYS A 233 -38.19 -5.51 24.72
C LYS A 233 -37.19 -4.38 24.46
N LYS A 234 -36.46 -3.94 25.50
CA LYS A 234 -35.44 -2.89 25.36
C LYS A 234 -34.25 -3.40 24.54
N TYR A 235 -33.84 -4.65 24.73
CA TYR A 235 -32.75 -5.26 23.99
C TYR A 235 -32.99 -5.24 22.47
N LYS A 236 -34.19 -5.60 22.01
CA LYS A 236 -34.57 -5.54 20.58
C LYS A 236 -34.48 -4.14 19.98
N SER A 237 -34.64 -3.10 20.79
CA SER A 237 -34.55 -1.70 20.34
C SER A 237 -33.15 -1.10 20.45
N LEU A 238 -32.15 -1.85 20.95
CA LEU A 238 -30.78 -1.34 21.04
C LEU A 238 -30.15 -1.27 19.65
N SER A 239 -29.45 -0.17 19.38
CA SER A 239 -28.50 -0.15 18.27
C SER A 239 -27.33 -1.09 18.56
N VAL A 240 -26.63 -1.52 17.51
CA VAL A 240 -25.47 -2.40 17.64
C VAL A 240 -24.39 -1.76 18.54
N GLN A 241 -24.22 -0.43 18.49
CA GLN A 241 -23.27 0.31 19.34
C GLN A 241 -23.66 0.33 20.83
N ALA A 242 -24.96 0.17 21.14
CA ALA A 242 -25.47 0.19 22.50
C ALA A 242 -25.42 -1.20 23.17
N LYS A 243 -25.11 -2.26 22.42
CA LYS A 243 -24.83 -3.60 22.97
C LYS A 243 -23.44 -3.62 23.61
N ASN A 244 -23.32 -4.31 24.74
CA ASN A 244 -22.10 -4.35 25.54
C ASN A 244 -21.90 -5.72 26.19
N ILE A 245 -20.65 -6.03 26.55
CA ILE A 245 -20.35 -7.15 27.44
C ILE A 245 -20.80 -6.77 28.86
N PRO A 246 -21.60 -7.60 29.56
CA PRO A 246 -22.10 -7.32 30.90
C PRO A 246 -21.03 -7.60 31.97
N LEU A 247 -19.92 -6.85 31.93
CA LEU A 247 -18.79 -6.96 32.84
C LEU A 247 -18.24 -5.57 33.20
N ASP A 248 -18.43 -5.16 34.46
CA ASP A 248 -18.12 -3.81 34.94
C ASP A 248 -16.62 -3.50 35.00
N THR A 249 -15.76 -4.52 35.01
CA THR A 249 -14.29 -4.36 35.04
C THR A 249 -13.68 -4.04 33.67
N LEU A 250 -14.48 -4.06 32.59
CA LEU A 250 -14.00 -3.77 31.25
C LEU A 250 -13.88 -2.26 31.02
N ILE A 251 -12.72 -1.85 30.50
CA ILE A 251 -12.46 -0.47 30.11
C ILE A 251 -12.78 -0.32 28.63
N SER A 252 -13.75 0.55 28.29
CA SER A 252 -14.04 0.93 26.90
C SER A 252 -13.82 2.42 26.64
N ASP A 253 -13.16 3.11 27.57
CA ASP A 253 -12.84 4.53 27.45
C ASP A 253 -11.73 4.70 26.40
N TYR A 254 -12.03 5.44 25.34
CA TYR A 254 -11.10 5.67 24.24
C TYR A 254 -9.82 6.39 24.70
N ASP A 255 -9.90 7.30 25.68
CA ASP A 255 -8.73 8.02 26.19
C ASP A 255 -7.78 7.13 26.98
N VAL A 256 -8.28 6.01 27.51
CA VAL A 256 -7.46 4.95 28.11
C VAL A 256 -6.92 4.03 27.03
N LEU A 257 -7.77 3.56 26.09
CA LEU A 257 -7.38 2.64 25.03
C LEU A 257 -6.30 3.20 24.10
N LYS A 258 -6.35 4.50 23.78
CA LYS A 258 -5.35 5.17 22.92
C LYS A 258 -3.95 5.25 23.54
N LYS A 259 -3.82 5.04 24.86
CA LYS A 259 -2.55 5.09 25.59
C LYS A 259 -1.92 3.72 25.80
N ILE A 260 -2.60 2.65 25.40
CA ILE A 260 -2.07 1.29 25.50
C ILE A 260 -1.00 1.12 24.43
N GLU A 261 0.25 0.94 24.85
CA GLU A 261 1.37 0.63 23.98
C GLU A 261 1.42 -0.88 23.70
N PHE A 262 1.72 -1.26 22.46
CA PHE A 262 1.91 -2.66 22.06
C PHE A 262 2.82 -2.75 20.85
N ASP A 263 3.58 -3.85 20.78
CA ASP A 263 4.41 -4.17 19.62
C ASP A 263 3.55 -4.83 18.55
N ILE A 264 3.36 -4.18 17.40
CA ILE A 264 2.84 -4.85 16.21
C ILE A 264 3.88 -5.90 15.82
N PRO A 265 3.55 -7.21 15.76
CA PRO A 265 4.52 -8.21 15.31
C PRO A 265 4.96 -7.81 13.90
N GLU A 266 6.23 -7.47 13.74
CA GLU A 266 6.80 -7.19 12.42
C GLU A 266 6.73 -8.51 11.64
N LYS A 267 5.73 -8.64 10.77
CA LYS A 267 5.67 -9.72 9.79
C LYS A 267 6.88 -9.54 8.88
N LYS A 268 8.02 -10.16 9.20
CA LYS A 268 9.22 -10.09 8.37
C LYS A 268 9.27 -11.28 7.45
N LYS A 269 9.41 -11.01 6.15
CA LYS A 269 9.67 -12.04 5.14
C LYS A 269 11.13 -11.95 4.72
N ASP A 270 11.83 -13.08 4.78
CA ASP A 270 13.21 -13.19 4.31
C ASP A 270 13.24 -13.50 2.81
N ILE A 271 14.07 -12.75 2.08
CA ILE A 271 14.27 -12.84 0.64
C ILE A 271 15.76 -13.04 0.40
N SER A 272 16.13 -14.17 -0.21
CA SER A 272 17.52 -14.45 -0.56
C SER A 272 17.83 -14.04 -2.00
N ILE A 273 18.88 -13.25 -2.20
CA ILE A 273 19.37 -12.78 -3.49
C ILE A 273 20.80 -13.28 -3.67
N MET A 274 20.99 -14.17 -4.65
CA MET A 274 22.31 -14.61 -5.10
C MET A 274 22.69 -13.83 -6.34
N ILE A 275 23.77 -13.03 -6.26
CA ILE A 275 24.32 -12.33 -7.41
C ILE A 275 24.97 -13.36 -8.34
N ASP A 276 24.52 -13.37 -9.59
CA ASP A 276 25.03 -14.26 -10.63
C ASP A 276 25.38 -13.42 -11.87
N ASP A 277 26.68 -13.28 -12.13
CA ASP A 277 27.20 -12.55 -13.29
C ASP A 277 26.60 -13.03 -14.62
N ALA A 278 26.26 -14.32 -14.72
CA ALA A 278 25.70 -14.89 -15.94
C ALA A 278 24.27 -14.41 -16.24
N LYS A 279 23.55 -13.90 -15.22
CA LYS A 279 22.20 -13.33 -15.37
C LYS A 279 22.21 -11.84 -15.69
N ILE A 280 23.33 -11.15 -15.50
CA ILE A 280 23.48 -9.70 -15.74
C ILE A 280 23.71 -9.46 -17.24
N ILE A 281 22.70 -9.76 -18.04
CA ILE A 281 22.76 -9.73 -19.51
C ILE A 281 21.70 -8.83 -20.13
N GLU A 282 20.67 -8.43 -19.37
CA GLU A 282 19.66 -7.53 -19.88
C GLU A 282 20.25 -6.14 -20.08
N ARG A 283 19.78 -5.43 -21.12
CA ARG A 283 20.29 -4.09 -21.40
C ARG A 283 19.96 -3.12 -20.23
N PRO A 284 20.81 -2.10 -20.00
CA PRO A 284 20.66 -1.13 -18.91
C PRO A 284 19.26 -0.51 -18.85
N PHE A 285 18.82 -0.12 -17.65
CA PHE A 285 17.56 0.57 -17.49
C PHE A 285 17.70 2.02 -17.94
N SER A 286 16.85 2.44 -18.87
CA SER A 286 16.80 3.82 -19.35
C SER A 286 15.62 4.51 -18.69
N TYR A 287 15.79 4.96 -17.45
CA TYR A 287 14.84 5.91 -16.84
C TYR A 287 15.24 7.31 -17.29
N PHE A 288 14.82 7.69 -18.49
CA PHE A 288 14.99 9.07 -18.96
C PHE A 288 13.83 9.93 -18.49
N ASN A 289 14.17 11.17 -18.15
CA ASN A 289 13.25 12.21 -17.75
C ASN A 289 13.14 13.23 -18.89
N LEU A 290 11.94 13.32 -19.49
CA LEU A 290 11.48 14.59 -20.04
C LEU A 290 11.00 15.41 -18.85
N ILE A 291 11.83 16.33 -18.38
CA ILE A 291 11.49 17.17 -17.23
C ILE A 291 10.53 18.24 -17.73
N ASP A 292 9.25 18.06 -17.47
CA ASP A 292 8.20 18.95 -17.93
C ASP A 292 8.15 20.19 -17.05
N ILE A 293 8.40 21.35 -17.65
CA ILE A 293 8.24 22.65 -16.98
C ILE A 293 6.94 23.35 -17.34
N GLY A 294 6.10 22.72 -18.18
CA GLY A 294 4.87 23.31 -18.68
C GLY A 294 5.16 24.39 -19.72
N SER A 295 4.90 25.63 -19.33
CA SER A 295 4.97 26.81 -20.19
C SER A 295 6.36 27.44 -20.23
N PHE A 296 6.65 28.16 -21.31
CA PHE A 296 7.84 29.00 -21.47
C PHE A 296 8.00 30.05 -20.37
N ARG A 297 6.91 30.43 -19.70
CA ARG A 297 6.95 31.34 -18.54
C ARG A 297 7.72 30.77 -17.36
N ASN A 298 7.79 29.45 -17.24
CA ASN A 298 8.46 28.74 -16.16
C ASN A 298 9.96 28.50 -16.44
N MET A 299 10.50 28.96 -17.58
CA MET A 299 11.90 28.75 -17.93
C MET A 299 12.90 29.37 -16.94
N ASP A 300 12.49 30.42 -16.24
CA ASP A 300 13.33 31.06 -15.22
C ASP A 300 13.65 30.10 -14.06
N MET A 301 12.80 29.10 -13.82
CA MET A 301 13.01 28.02 -12.84
C MET A 301 14.17 27.09 -13.21
N ILE A 302 14.65 27.13 -14.45
CA ILE A 302 15.80 26.33 -14.90
C ILE A 302 17.01 27.23 -15.15
N ILE A 303 16.81 28.35 -15.85
CA ILE A 303 17.92 29.23 -16.27
C ILE A 303 18.70 29.76 -15.06
N ASN A 304 18.00 30.04 -13.96
CA ASN A 304 18.59 30.67 -12.78
C ASN A 304 18.97 29.65 -11.68
N GLU A 305 18.64 28.37 -11.84
CA GLU A 305 18.83 27.36 -10.80
C GLU A 305 20.25 26.76 -10.80
N PRO A 306 21.02 26.88 -9.71
CA PRO A 306 22.37 26.31 -9.61
C PRO A 306 22.37 24.79 -9.77
N ILE A 307 21.26 24.09 -9.48
CA ILE A 307 21.22 22.62 -9.52
C ILE A 307 21.51 22.04 -10.91
N PHE A 308 21.21 22.78 -11.98
CA PHE A 308 21.58 22.42 -13.36
C PHE A 308 23.02 22.80 -13.72
N GLN A 309 23.63 23.74 -12.99
CA GLN A 309 25.03 24.11 -13.13
C GLN A 309 25.97 23.12 -12.40
N TYR A 310 25.55 22.57 -11.26
CA TYR A 310 26.42 21.79 -10.36
C TYR A 310 26.40 20.28 -10.54
N LYS A 311 25.45 19.72 -11.31
CA LYS A 311 25.49 18.30 -11.69
C LYS A 311 25.40 18.17 -13.20
N ASN A 312 26.54 17.80 -13.76
CA ASN A 312 26.77 17.58 -15.18
C ASN A 312 25.88 16.42 -15.69
N PHE A 313 24.59 16.69 -15.95
CA PHE A 313 23.68 15.76 -16.64
C PHE A 313 24.24 15.33 -18.01
N SER A 314 25.21 16.08 -18.54
CA SER A 314 25.93 15.76 -19.78
C SER A 314 26.96 14.61 -19.67
N ASN A 315 27.38 14.19 -18.47
CA ASN A 315 28.41 13.16 -18.28
C ASN A 315 27.88 11.72 -18.25
N TYR A 316 26.57 11.54 -18.11
CA TYR A 316 25.94 10.24 -18.23
C TYR A 316 25.36 10.15 -19.65
N LYS A 317 25.54 9.01 -20.32
CA LYS A 317 24.99 8.75 -21.67
C LYS A 317 23.44 8.73 -21.71
N LEU A 318 22.76 9.30 -20.70
CA LEU A 318 21.34 9.60 -20.70
C LEU A 318 21.15 11.12 -20.89
N LYS A 319 20.80 11.55 -22.11
CA LYS A 319 20.51 12.95 -22.48
C LYS A 319 19.15 13.41 -21.92
N SER A 320 19.03 13.83 -20.66
CA SER A 320 17.75 14.38 -20.17
C SER A 320 17.33 15.61 -20.98
N TYR A 321 16.05 15.71 -21.32
CA TYR A 321 15.49 16.86 -22.03
C TYR A 321 14.64 17.70 -21.07
N ILE A 322 14.83 19.01 -21.10
CA ILE A 322 13.83 19.94 -20.56
C ILE A 322 12.69 20.00 -21.54
N TYR A 323 11.51 19.60 -21.11
CA TYR A 323 10.33 19.53 -21.94
C TYR A 323 9.42 20.72 -21.68
N LEU A 324 9.09 21.42 -22.77
CA LEU A 324 8.08 22.47 -22.81
C LEU A 324 6.85 21.87 -23.47
N SER A 325 5.85 21.55 -22.65
CA SER A 325 4.61 20.88 -23.08
C SER A 325 3.60 21.83 -23.71
N GLU A 326 3.74 23.14 -23.48
CA GLU A 326 2.98 24.18 -24.19
C GLU A 326 3.39 24.26 -25.67
N ASP A 327 2.41 24.41 -26.56
CA ASP A 327 2.66 24.49 -28.00
C ASP A 327 3.46 25.76 -28.34
N ILE A 328 4.48 25.62 -29.19
CA ILE A 328 5.35 26.74 -29.57
C ILE A 328 4.59 27.87 -30.29
N ASP A 329 3.42 27.57 -30.87
CA ASP A 329 2.58 28.55 -31.54
C ASP A 329 2.14 29.67 -30.58
N TYR A 330 2.00 29.39 -29.28
CA TYR A 330 1.73 30.43 -28.27
C TYR A 330 2.86 31.47 -28.19
N LEU A 331 4.13 31.06 -28.37
CA LEU A 331 5.25 31.99 -28.47
C LEU A 331 5.24 32.77 -29.79
N MET A 332 4.78 32.16 -30.89
CA MET A 332 4.70 32.80 -32.20
C MET A 332 3.62 33.88 -32.24
N GLU A 333 2.44 33.58 -31.71
CA GLU A 333 1.28 34.49 -31.72
C GLU A 333 1.48 35.71 -30.83
N ALA A 334 2.14 35.54 -29.68
CA ALA A 334 2.29 36.61 -28.70
C ALA A 334 3.45 37.59 -28.98
N TYR A 335 4.41 37.25 -29.87
CA TYR A 335 5.70 37.97 -30.03
C TYR A 335 6.27 38.51 -28.69
N GLU A 336 6.11 37.75 -27.61
CA GLU A 336 6.73 38.10 -26.33
C GLU A 336 8.25 38.01 -26.55
N GLN A 337 8.90 39.15 -26.79
CA GLN A 337 10.36 39.27 -26.94
C GLN A 337 11.09 38.57 -25.78
N ASP A 338 10.46 38.55 -24.60
CA ASP A 338 10.91 37.80 -23.43
C ASP A 338 11.02 36.28 -23.70
N GLY A 339 9.99 35.65 -24.25
CA GLY A 339 9.96 34.22 -24.55
C GLY A 339 11.02 33.79 -25.58
N ILE A 340 11.21 34.57 -26.66
CA ILE A 340 12.27 34.33 -27.64
C ILE A 340 13.65 34.48 -26.98
N THR A 341 13.82 35.51 -26.14
CA THR A 341 15.07 35.75 -25.42
C THR A 341 15.38 34.61 -24.46
N LYS A 342 14.38 34.10 -23.73
CA LYS A 342 14.49 32.93 -22.85
C LYS A 342 14.85 31.67 -23.62
N LEU A 343 14.17 31.40 -24.73
CA LEU A 343 14.49 30.26 -25.59
C LEU A 343 15.93 30.34 -26.14
N ARG A 344 16.36 31.52 -26.60
CA ARG A 344 17.76 31.76 -27.02
C ARG A 344 18.74 31.51 -25.86
N LYS A 345 18.45 32.00 -24.66
CA LYS A 345 19.28 31.74 -23.46
C LYS A 345 19.40 30.24 -23.17
N LEU A 346 18.29 29.50 -23.25
CA LEU A 346 18.28 28.06 -23.01
C LEU A 346 19.07 27.30 -24.09
N LEU A 347 18.92 27.69 -25.37
CA LEU A 347 19.67 27.12 -26.49
C LEU A 347 21.19 27.35 -26.40
N LYS A 348 21.64 28.41 -25.72
CA LYS A 348 23.07 28.64 -25.41
C LYS A 348 23.61 27.70 -24.35
N THR A 349 22.75 27.08 -23.54
CA THR A 349 23.17 26.12 -22.51
C THR A 349 23.54 24.77 -23.15
N LYS A 350 24.21 23.91 -22.40
CA LYS A 350 24.48 22.51 -22.81
C LYS A 350 23.31 21.57 -22.55
N VAL A 351 22.15 22.10 -22.15
CA VAL A 351 20.97 21.31 -21.78
C VAL A 351 20.18 20.97 -23.03
N SER A 352 19.74 19.71 -23.14
CA SER A 352 18.89 19.26 -24.24
C SER A 352 17.45 19.74 -24.01
N ILE A 353 16.75 20.14 -25.08
CA ILE A 353 15.39 20.73 -24.98
C ILE A 353 14.42 19.93 -25.86
N ALA A 354 13.27 19.56 -25.31
CA ALA A 354 12.17 18.93 -26.02
C ALA A 354 11.05 19.95 -26.25
N LEU A 355 10.56 20.04 -27.49
CA LEU A 355 9.53 20.99 -27.91
C LEU A 355 8.43 20.24 -28.67
N LYS A 356 7.17 20.61 -28.41
CA LYS A 356 6.03 20.17 -29.21
C LYS A 356 5.83 21.11 -30.40
N LEU A 357 5.85 20.55 -31.61
CA LEU A 357 5.67 21.30 -32.85
C LEU A 357 4.36 20.87 -33.54
N PRO A 358 3.32 21.72 -33.52
CA PRO A 358 2.02 21.36 -34.12
C PRO A 358 2.05 21.38 -35.65
N ASN A 359 2.88 22.23 -36.28
CA ASN A 359 2.90 22.38 -37.73
C ASN A 359 4.29 22.79 -38.28
N ILE A 360 4.44 22.82 -39.61
CA ILE A 360 5.72 23.14 -40.27
C ILE A 360 6.17 24.59 -40.02
N SER A 361 5.23 25.52 -39.82
CA SER A 361 5.53 26.93 -39.50
C SER A 361 6.20 27.04 -38.14
N SER A 362 5.77 26.23 -37.16
CA SER A 362 6.42 26.07 -35.86
C SER A 362 7.89 25.66 -35.98
N TYR A 363 8.21 24.71 -36.87
CA TYR A 363 9.58 24.31 -37.15
C TYR A 363 10.39 25.44 -37.80
N GLN A 364 9.83 26.13 -38.80
CA GLN A 364 10.49 27.26 -39.47
C GLN A 364 10.81 28.40 -38.50
N PHE A 365 9.91 28.66 -37.53
CA PHE A 365 10.15 29.62 -36.46
C PHE A 365 11.37 29.23 -35.61
N ILE A 366 11.45 27.97 -35.16
CA ILE A 366 12.61 27.48 -34.39
C ILE A 366 13.90 27.57 -35.20
N VAL A 367 13.87 27.21 -36.49
CA VAL A 367 15.02 27.35 -37.39
C VAL A 367 15.52 28.79 -37.42
N LYS A 368 14.60 29.76 -37.55
CA LYS A 368 14.92 31.18 -37.54
C LYS A 368 15.52 31.64 -36.20
N VAL A 369 14.98 31.17 -35.08
CA VAL A 369 15.54 31.49 -33.74
C VAL A 369 16.97 30.98 -33.60
N ILE A 370 17.28 29.77 -34.10
CA ILE A 370 18.63 29.19 -34.09
C ILE A 370 19.55 29.96 -35.05
N GLU A 371 19.07 30.33 -36.24
CA GLU A 371 19.82 31.11 -37.22
C GLU A 371 20.20 32.49 -36.64
N ASP A 372 19.24 33.21 -36.06
CA ASP A 372 19.48 34.51 -35.40
C ASP A 372 20.52 34.36 -34.27
N LEU A 373 20.43 33.29 -33.48
CA LEU A 373 21.36 33.00 -32.40
C LEU A 373 22.78 32.77 -32.92
N HIS A 374 22.90 31.97 -33.98
CA HIS A 374 24.18 31.66 -34.60
C HIS A 374 24.82 32.89 -35.25
N PHE A 375 24.03 33.72 -35.92
CA PHE A 375 24.48 34.99 -36.48
C PHE A 375 25.07 35.89 -35.38
N LEU A 376 24.34 36.10 -34.28
CA LEU A 376 24.81 36.90 -33.13
C LEU A 376 26.08 36.33 -32.47
N GLU A 377 26.23 35.00 -32.40
CA GLU A 377 27.44 34.37 -31.84
C GLU A 377 28.65 34.50 -32.77
N SER A 378 28.44 34.40 -34.09
CA SER A 378 29.50 34.51 -35.09
C SER A 378 30.13 35.91 -35.14
N GLU A 379 29.38 36.96 -34.82
CA GLU A 379 29.88 38.34 -34.76
C GLU A 379 30.70 38.64 -33.49
N HIS A 380 30.52 37.87 -32.41
CA HIS A 380 31.06 38.23 -31.09
C HIS A 380 32.01 37.20 -30.45
N LEU A 381 31.97 35.92 -30.83
CA LEU A 381 32.83 34.84 -30.26
C LEU A 381 33.18 33.77 -31.31
N PRO A 382 34.34 33.85 -32.00
CA PRO A 382 34.69 32.93 -33.10
C PRO A 382 34.96 31.46 -32.71
N SER A 383 34.90 31.08 -31.42
CA SER A 383 35.50 29.83 -30.93
C SER A 383 34.61 28.93 -30.05
N VAL A 384 33.36 29.31 -29.73
CA VAL A 384 32.51 28.48 -28.86
C VAL A 384 31.60 27.58 -29.71
N LYS A 385 32.00 26.31 -29.88
CA LYS A 385 31.11 25.27 -30.45
C LYS A 385 30.08 24.84 -29.42
N THR A 386 28.97 25.55 -29.31
CA THR A 386 27.79 25.09 -28.55
C THR A 386 27.21 23.86 -29.24
N HIS A 387 27.09 22.74 -28.51
CA HIS A 387 26.45 21.51 -28.97
C HIS A 387 25.10 21.40 -28.27
N SER A 388 24.13 22.20 -28.68
CA SER A 388 22.75 22.05 -28.22
C SER A 388 22.09 20.89 -28.96
N SER A 389 21.14 20.21 -28.30
CA SER A 389 20.37 19.15 -28.92
C SER A 389 18.88 19.34 -28.66
N LEU A 390 18.08 19.28 -29.71
CA LEU A 390 16.64 19.42 -29.66
C LEU A 390 15.95 18.09 -29.94
N LEU A 391 14.87 17.83 -29.21
CA LEU A 391 13.91 16.77 -29.50
C LEU A 391 12.60 17.41 -29.92
N PHE A 392 12.14 17.12 -31.13
CA PHE A 392 10.84 17.57 -31.61
C PHE A 392 9.81 16.46 -31.43
N LEU A 393 8.73 16.77 -30.71
CA LEU A 393 7.56 15.94 -30.57
C LEU A 393 6.56 16.36 -31.64
N LEU A 394 6.20 15.42 -32.52
CA LEU A 394 5.46 15.67 -33.75
C LEU A 394 4.20 14.79 -33.77
N ASP A 395 3.03 15.38 -33.97
CA ASP A 395 1.79 14.63 -34.18
C ASP A 395 1.52 14.53 -35.69
N ILE A 396 1.48 13.31 -36.23
CA ILE A 396 1.28 13.08 -37.67
C ILE A 396 -0.11 13.52 -38.17
N ASN A 397 -1.09 13.63 -37.27
CA ASN A 397 -2.42 14.14 -37.59
C ASN A 397 -2.44 15.66 -37.71
N GLN A 398 -1.46 16.34 -37.10
CA GLN A 398 -1.32 17.81 -37.15
C GLN A 398 -0.27 18.24 -38.18
N MET A 399 0.80 17.47 -38.33
CA MET A 399 1.88 17.69 -39.29
C MET A 399 1.99 16.52 -40.27
N PRO A 400 1.62 16.69 -41.55
CA PRO A 400 1.70 15.63 -42.56
C PRO A 400 3.11 15.04 -42.70
N ALA A 401 3.20 13.76 -43.08
CA ALA A 401 4.48 13.08 -43.28
C ALA A 401 5.40 13.77 -44.31
N SER A 402 4.85 14.45 -45.31
CA SER A 402 5.62 15.26 -46.28
C SER A 402 6.37 16.41 -45.61
N ASP A 403 5.81 16.98 -44.55
CA ASP A 403 6.37 18.12 -43.83
C ASP A 403 7.39 17.64 -42.80
N ILE A 404 7.10 16.54 -42.09
CA ILE A 404 8.06 15.91 -41.17
C ILE A 404 9.35 15.51 -41.91
N LYS A 405 9.26 15.06 -43.17
CA LYS A 405 10.44 14.74 -44.00
C LYS A 405 11.35 15.94 -44.29
N GLN A 406 10.85 17.18 -44.17
CA GLN A 406 11.64 18.39 -44.39
C GLN A 406 12.47 18.80 -43.16
N ILE A 407 12.20 18.20 -41.99
CA ILE A 407 12.93 18.49 -40.75
C ILE A 407 14.36 17.93 -40.85
N LYS A 408 15.33 18.83 -40.79
CA LYS A 408 16.76 18.49 -40.86
C LYS A 408 17.24 17.89 -39.54
N HIS A 409 18.17 16.93 -39.63
CA HIS A 409 18.83 16.33 -38.46
C HIS A 409 19.88 17.24 -37.81
N ASN A 410 20.31 18.31 -38.51
CA ASN A 410 21.25 19.30 -37.98
C ASN A 410 20.92 20.69 -38.52
N ILE A 411 20.96 21.68 -37.63
CA ILE A 411 20.76 23.10 -37.94
C ILE A 411 21.86 23.90 -37.23
N TYR A 412 22.81 24.48 -37.96
CA TYR A 412 23.93 25.26 -37.41
C TYR A 412 24.62 24.58 -36.19
N ASN A 413 24.97 23.29 -36.31
CA ASN A 413 25.55 22.42 -35.25
C ASN A 413 24.60 22.02 -34.11
N THR A 414 23.35 22.48 -34.11
CA THR A 414 22.29 21.97 -33.22
C THR A 414 21.82 20.61 -33.74
N GLN A 415 21.93 19.56 -32.93
CA GLN A 415 21.48 18.21 -33.28
C GLN A 415 19.97 18.09 -33.08
N ILE A 416 19.24 17.61 -34.09
CA ILE A 416 17.79 17.46 -34.05
C ILE A 416 17.43 15.98 -34.01
N THR A 417 16.64 15.61 -33.01
CA THR A 417 16.03 14.29 -32.84
C THR A 417 14.51 14.41 -32.98
N LYS A 418 13.86 13.37 -33.50
CA LYS A 418 12.42 13.36 -33.81
C LYS A 418 11.70 12.28 -33.02
N ALA A 419 10.63 12.66 -32.33
CA ALA A 419 9.66 11.75 -31.74
C ALA A 419 8.31 11.92 -32.45
N ILE A 420 7.71 10.81 -32.90
CA ILE A 420 6.39 10.82 -33.55
C ILE A 420 5.33 10.30 -32.58
N ASP A 421 4.27 11.06 -32.40
CA ASP A 421 3.11 10.63 -31.62
C ASP A 421 2.31 9.58 -32.37
N ILE A 422 2.12 8.44 -31.72
CA ILE A 422 1.39 7.28 -32.25
C ILE A 422 0.22 6.91 -31.34
N THR A 423 -0.21 7.83 -30.47
CA THR A 423 -1.25 7.58 -29.48
C THR A 423 -2.57 7.20 -30.13
N ASP A 424 -2.96 7.84 -31.22
CA ASP A 424 -4.21 7.54 -31.93
C ASP A 424 -4.21 6.16 -32.59
N LEU A 425 -3.05 5.72 -33.10
CA LEU A 425 -2.90 4.39 -33.67
C LEU A 425 -3.01 3.33 -32.57
N PHE A 426 -2.39 3.58 -31.43
CA PHE A 426 -2.52 2.71 -30.26
C PHE A 426 -3.99 2.61 -29.80
N ILE A 427 -4.67 3.74 -29.63
CA ILE A 427 -6.10 3.79 -29.26
C ILE A 427 -6.95 3.01 -30.27
N ALA A 428 -6.72 3.20 -31.57
CA ALA A 428 -7.42 2.50 -32.64
C ALA A 428 -6.97 1.04 -32.82
N SER A 429 -5.98 0.56 -32.05
CA SER A 429 -5.37 -0.76 -32.21
C SER A 429 -4.88 -1.04 -33.65
N LYS A 430 -4.38 0.00 -34.33
CA LYS A 430 -3.83 -0.09 -35.70
C LYS A 430 -2.32 -0.23 -35.66
N PRO A 431 -1.70 -1.10 -36.48
CA PRO A 431 -0.25 -1.18 -36.57
C PRO A 431 0.35 0.13 -37.09
N LEU A 432 1.64 0.32 -36.86
CA LEU A 432 2.42 1.35 -37.53
C LEU A 432 2.42 1.08 -39.03
N ASP A 433 1.99 2.06 -39.81
CA ASP A 433 1.95 1.96 -41.26
C ASP A 433 3.30 2.31 -41.92
N ASP A 434 3.43 1.98 -43.21
CA ASP A 434 4.64 2.26 -43.99
C ASP A 434 4.97 3.77 -44.03
N THR A 435 3.98 4.64 -43.87
CA THR A 435 4.17 6.09 -43.85
C THR A 435 5.00 6.50 -42.64
N ILE A 436 4.65 6.02 -41.45
CA ILE A 436 5.36 6.33 -40.21
C ILE A 436 6.74 5.67 -40.19
N LEU A 437 6.84 4.42 -40.65
CA LEU A 437 8.12 3.70 -40.70
C LEU A 437 9.12 4.40 -41.64
N ALA A 438 8.66 4.95 -42.77
CA ALA A 438 9.48 5.69 -43.72
C ALA A 438 9.99 7.05 -43.21
N LEU A 439 9.46 7.56 -42.08
CA LEU A 439 9.97 8.79 -41.45
C LEU A 439 11.24 8.56 -40.63
N HIS A 440 11.57 7.29 -40.36
CA HIS A 440 12.70 6.87 -39.54
C HIS A 440 12.86 7.71 -38.26
N PRO A 441 11.83 7.78 -37.39
CA PRO A 441 11.93 8.57 -36.18
C PRO A 441 12.94 7.95 -35.19
N ASP A 442 13.54 8.82 -34.38
CA ASP A 442 14.43 8.39 -33.29
C ASP A 442 13.60 7.74 -32.17
N PHE A 443 12.43 8.32 -31.88
CA PHE A 443 11.51 7.88 -30.84
C PHE A 443 10.05 7.90 -31.30
N TYR A 444 9.19 7.26 -30.52
CA TYR A 444 7.73 7.36 -30.59
C TYR A 444 7.21 7.91 -29.27
N THR A 445 6.09 8.63 -29.27
CA THR A 445 5.40 9.04 -28.02
C THR A 445 4.06 8.36 -27.87
N ILE A 446 3.69 8.07 -26.62
CA ILE A 446 2.33 7.76 -26.20
C ILE A 446 1.92 8.75 -25.12
N ASP A 447 0.84 9.48 -25.35
CA ASP A 447 0.25 10.41 -24.39
C ASP A 447 -0.87 9.74 -23.58
N PHE A 448 -0.61 9.51 -22.30
CA PHE A 448 -1.55 8.85 -21.40
C PHE A 448 -2.76 9.72 -21.06
N LYS A 449 -2.63 11.05 -21.14
CA LYS A 449 -3.75 11.98 -20.96
C LYS A 449 -4.75 11.84 -22.11
N LYS A 450 -4.25 11.74 -23.35
CA LYS A 450 -5.09 11.53 -24.55
C LYS A 450 -5.80 10.18 -24.52
N ILE A 451 -5.13 9.12 -24.05
CA ILE A 451 -5.76 7.80 -23.85
C ILE A 451 -6.88 7.87 -22.81
N LYS A 452 -6.63 8.51 -21.65
CA LYS A 452 -7.63 8.60 -20.58
C LYS A 452 -8.85 9.42 -21.01
N GLN A 453 -8.64 10.50 -21.77
CA GLN A 453 -9.73 11.28 -22.37
C GLN A 453 -10.58 10.41 -23.30
N HIS A 454 -9.95 9.65 -24.20
CA HIS A 454 -10.69 8.74 -25.09
C HIS A 454 -11.51 7.68 -24.34
N GLN A 455 -10.99 7.13 -23.23
CA GLN A 455 -11.75 6.18 -22.40
C GLN A 455 -12.97 6.82 -21.74
N GLN A 456 -12.86 8.09 -21.33
CA GLN A 456 -13.97 8.86 -20.78
C GLN A 456 -15.04 9.14 -21.84
N ASP A 457 -14.61 9.50 -23.05
CA ASP A 457 -15.54 9.80 -24.16
C ASP A 457 -16.28 8.56 -24.68
N THR A 458 -15.71 7.36 -24.49
CA THR A 458 -16.26 6.08 -24.98
C THR A 458 -16.84 5.17 -23.90
N ASP A 459 -16.78 5.58 -22.62
CA ASP A 459 -17.14 4.77 -21.44
C ASP A 459 -16.39 3.42 -21.36
N GLN A 460 -15.18 3.33 -21.93
CA GLN A 460 -14.35 2.11 -21.94
C GLN A 460 -13.15 2.20 -20.99
N TYR A 461 -13.43 2.13 -19.69
CA TYR A 461 -12.38 2.14 -18.67
C TYR A 461 -11.60 0.82 -18.65
N VAL A 462 -10.27 0.92 -18.65
CA VAL A 462 -9.37 -0.23 -18.41
C VAL A 462 -8.45 0.06 -17.24
N SER A 463 -8.12 -0.99 -16.49
CA SER A 463 -7.15 -0.90 -15.40
C SER A 463 -5.74 -0.62 -15.95
N PHE A 464 -4.86 -0.07 -15.10
CA PHE A 464 -3.46 0.17 -15.51
C PHE A 464 -2.73 -1.13 -15.90
N LYS A 465 -3.05 -2.25 -15.23
CA LYS A 465 -2.50 -3.57 -15.59
C LYS A 465 -2.92 -4.01 -16.99
N GLU A 466 -4.19 -3.81 -17.35
CA GLU A 466 -4.68 -4.07 -18.71
C GLU A 466 -4.04 -3.12 -19.73
N MET A 467 -3.84 -1.85 -19.37
CA MET A 467 -3.15 -0.88 -20.21
C MET A 467 -1.70 -1.31 -20.52
N GLN A 468 -0.95 -1.73 -19.50
CA GLN A 468 0.41 -2.26 -19.67
C GLN A 468 0.43 -3.48 -20.60
N ALA A 469 -0.54 -4.40 -20.46
CA ALA A 469 -0.66 -5.57 -21.33
C ALA A 469 -0.93 -5.17 -22.80
N LYS A 470 -1.82 -4.20 -23.02
CA LYS A 470 -2.11 -3.66 -24.36
C LYS A 470 -0.89 -2.98 -24.97
N LEU A 471 -0.16 -2.15 -24.20
CA LEU A 471 1.07 -1.50 -24.66
C LEU A 471 2.13 -2.53 -25.04
N TYR A 472 2.35 -3.54 -24.18
CA TYR A 472 3.29 -4.62 -24.48
C TYR A 472 2.93 -5.36 -25.77
N GLN A 473 1.66 -5.72 -25.94
CA GLN A 473 1.18 -6.38 -27.15
C GLN A 473 1.39 -5.51 -28.39
N PHE A 474 1.00 -4.24 -28.32
CA PHE A 474 1.11 -3.28 -29.42
C PHE A 474 2.56 -3.08 -29.86
N PHE A 475 3.49 -2.85 -28.93
CA PHE A 475 4.90 -2.62 -29.28
C PHE A 475 5.62 -3.89 -29.73
N SER A 476 5.23 -5.06 -29.20
CA SER A 476 5.77 -6.35 -29.66
C SER A 476 5.37 -6.64 -31.10
N GLN A 477 4.16 -6.28 -31.52
CA GLN A 477 3.69 -6.49 -32.89
C GLN A 477 4.37 -5.55 -33.92
N ASN A 478 4.80 -4.38 -33.48
CA ASN A 478 5.37 -3.35 -34.35
C ASN A 478 6.91 -3.28 -34.31
N ASP A 479 7.58 -4.26 -33.67
CA ASP A 479 9.03 -4.30 -33.46
C ASP A 479 9.62 -3.00 -32.87
N VAL A 480 8.86 -2.35 -31.99
CA VAL A 480 9.24 -1.10 -31.34
C VAL A 480 9.88 -1.40 -30.00
N SER A 481 11.19 -1.67 -29.99
CA SER A 481 11.94 -1.86 -28.74
C SER A 481 12.71 -0.60 -28.35
N ARG A 482 12.53 -0.17 -27.09
CA ARG A 482 13.25 0.94 -26.42
C ARG A 482 13.28 2.26 -27.19
N LYS A 483 12.20 2.57 -27.89
CA LYS A 483 12.02 3.82 -28.64
C LYS A 483 10.83 4.63 -28.14
N VAL A 484 10.12 4.19 -27.09
CA VAL A 484 8.87 4.81 -26.68
C VAL A 484 9.08 5.77 -25.51
N ILE A 485 8.64 7.00 -25.67
CA ILE A 485 8.58 8.01 -24.61
C ILE A 485 7.12 8.09 -24.13
N PHE A 486 6.90 7.94 -22.82
CA PHE A 486 5.59 8.12 -22.22
C PHE A 486 5.38 9.56 -21.77
N LEU A 487 4.33 10.20 -22.25
CA LEU A 487 3.90 11.53 -21.81
C LEU A 487 2.75 11.39 -20.82
N ASN A 488 2.73 12.25 -19.80
CA ASN A 488 1.76 12.23 -18.70
C ASN A 488 1.69 10.85 -18.01
N TYR A 489 2.85 10.23 -17.78
CA TYR A 489 2.97 8.84 -17.35
C TYR A 489 2.23 8.53 -16.04
N GLU A 490 2.19 9.50 -15.14
CA GLU A 490 1.51 9.48 -13.84
C GLU A 490 -0.01 9.30 -13.93
N VAL A 491 -0.63 9.59 -15.09
CA VAL A 491 -2.10 9.66 -15.26
C VAL A 491 -2.85 8.36 -14.91
N PHE A 492 -2.20 7.20 -15.06
CA PHE A 492 -2.78 5.89 -14.72
C PHE A 492 -2.34 5.35 -13.35
N TYR A 493 -1.44 6.04 -12.65
CA TYR A 493 -1.06 5.68 -11.30
C TYR A 493 -2.10 6.18 -10.30
N THR A 494 -2.59 5.29 -9.45
CA THR A 494 -3.46 5.68 -8.33
C THR A 494 -2.61 6.36 -7.24
N PRO A 495 -3.21 7.24 -6.42
CA PRO A 495 -2.51 7.82 -5.26
C PRO A 495 -1.79 6.78 -4.40
N SER A 496 -2.45 5.63 -4.17
CA SER A 496 -1.87 4.51 -3.43
C SER A 496 -0.61 3.90 -4.04
N ILE A 497 -0.45 3.93 -5.38
CA ILE A 497 0.77 3.46 -6.03
C ILE A 497 1.86 4.53 -5.93
N ILE A 498 1.52 5.80 -6.11
CA ILE A 498 2.49 6.91 -6.02
C ILE A 498 3.07 7.01 -4.60
N GLU A 499 2.24 6.81 -3.58
CA GLU A 499 2.66 6.78 -2.17
C GLU A 499 3.48 5.52 -1.82
N ASN A 500 3.24 4.40 -2.52
CA ASN A 500 4.03 3.17 -2.36
C ASN A 500 5.21 3.16 -3.34
N LYS A 501 6.34 3.72 -2.90
CA LYS A 501 7.56 3.90 -3.71
C LYS A 501 8.03 2.57 -4.32
N GLY A 502 8.01 1.49 -3.54
CA GLY A 502 8.35 0.15 -4.03
C GLY A 502 7.41 -0.34 -5.13
N GLN A 503 6.09 -0.16 -4.97
CA GLN A 503 5.10 -0.51 -5.99
C GLN A 503 5.26 0.35 -7.25
N PHE A 504 5.48 1.65 -7.10
CA PHE A 504 5.72 2.55 -8.21
C PHE A 504 6.91 2.08 -9.07
N LEU A 505 8.04 1.76 -8.43
CA LEU A 505 9.21 1.24 -9.12
C LEU A 505 8.92 -0.11 -9.79
N ALA A 506 8.27 -1.05 -9.09
CA ALA A 506 7.92 -2.36 -9.62
C ALA A 506 7.05 -2.25 -10.89
N GLU A 507 6.04 -1.38 -10.87
CA GLU A 507 5.19 -1.13 -12.04
C GLU A 507 5.93 -0.45 -13.18
N SER A 508 6.81 0.50 -12.87
CA SER A 508 7.62 1.20 -13.87
C SER A 508 8.57 0.26 -14.61
N LEU A 509 9.19 -0.69 -13.88
CA LEU A 509 10.12 -1.67 -14.44
C LEU A 509 9.47 -2.67 -15.41
N LYS A 510 8.15 -2.86 -15.38
CA LYS A 510 7.43 -3.69 -16.36
C LYS A 510 7.48 -3.11 -17.77
N SER A 511 7.64 -1.79 -17.89
CA SER A 511 7.68 -1.09 -19.18
C SER A 511 9.07 -1.08 -19.84
N ARG A 512 10.10 -1.62 -19.18
CA ARG A 512 11.53 -1.51 -19.58
C ARG A 512 11.87 -2.06 -20.98
N HIS A 513 11.02 -2.91 -21.58
CA HIS A 513 11.27 -3.54 -22.86
C HIS A 513 11.08 -2.59 -24.06
N TYR A 514 10.18 -1.62 -23.93
CA TYR A 514 9.86 -0.64 -24.98
C TYR A 514 10.16 0.81 -24.56
N LEU A 515 10.27 1.08 -23.25
CA LEU A 515 10.48 2.41 -22.70
C LEU A 515 11.87 2.96 -23.02
N ALA A 516 11.90 4.13 -23.65
CA ALA A 516 13.07 4.97 -23.83
C ALA A 516 13.16 6.03 -22.71
N GLY A 517 12.01 6.58 -22.28
CA GLY A 517 11.88 7.57 -21.22
C GLY A 517 10.43 7.89 -20.87
N ALA A 518 10.23 8.71 -19.84
CA ALA A 518 8.91 9.21 -19.45
C ALA A 518 8.98 10.68 -19.03
N THR A 519 7.85 11.38 -19.07
CA THR A 519 7.74 12.73 -18.49
C THR A 519 7.71 12.67 -16.97
N ILE A 520 8.27 13.71 -16.35
CA ILE A 520 8.18 13.98 -14.92
C ILE A 520 8.02 15.49 -14.74
N ASP A 521 7.09 15.91 -13.90
CA ASP A 521 6.87 17.33 -13.66
C ASP A 521 8.08 17.94 -12.95
N PHE A 522 8.43 19.17 -13.27
CA PHE A 522 9.47 19.88 -12.54
C PHE A 522 9.00 20.27 -11.14
N ILE A 523 7.81 20.86 -11.02
CA ILE A 523 7.16 21.20 -9.73
C ILE A 523 5.78 20.57 -9.66
N GLN A 524 5.40 20.08 -8.49
CA GLN A 524 4.06 19.56 -8.21
C GLN A 524 2.96 20.61 -8.44
N HIS A 525 1.98 20.32 -9.29
CA HIS A 525 0.90 21.26 -9.63
C HIS A 525 -0.28 21.27 -8.64
N SER A 526 -0.59 20.15 -7.96
CA SER A 526 -1.72 20.02 -7.03
C SER A 526 -1.28 19.75 -5.59
N MET A 527 -1.96 20.34 -4.60
CA MET A 527 -1.73 20.01 -3.17
C MET A 527 -2.52 18.78 -2.71
N THR A 528 -3.56 18.39 -3.46
CA THR A 528 -4.54 17.39 -3.03
C THR A 528 -4.39 16.06 -3.74
N GLN A 529 -3.64 16.02 -4.84
CA GLN A 529 -3.35 14.80 -5.58
C GLN A 529 -1.83 14.59 -5.63
N PRO A 530 -1.33 13.43 -5.20
CA PRO A 530 0.08 13.11 -5.35
C PRO A 530 0.40 12.99 -6.84
N SER A 531 1.49 13.62 -7.28
CA SER A 531 2.01 13.52 -8.64
C SER A 531 3.49 13.16 -8.61
N ILE A 532 4.01 12.73 -9.76
CA ILE A 532 5.42 12.45 -9.94
C ILE A 532 6.09 13.75 -10.36
N SER A 533 6.79 14.40 -9.44
CA SER A 533 7.52 15.63 -9.73
C SER A 533 8.93 15.62 -9.15
N ILE A 534 9.82 16.44 -9.68
CA ILE A 534 11.19 16.61 -9.18
C ILE A 534 11.21 17.43 -7.87
N PHE A 535 10.42 18.50 -7.84
CA PHE A 535 10.23 19.36 -6.68
C PHE A 535 8.76 19.41 -6.25
N ASP A 536 8.54 19.64 -4.97
CA ASP A 536 7.21 19.97 -4.45
C ASP A 536 6.92 21.48 -4.55
N LYS A 537 5.77 21.91 -4.00
CA LYS A 537 5.36 23.33 -4.03
C LYS A 537 6.18 24.25 -3.11
N ILE A 538 7.00 23.70 -2.22
CA ILE A 538 7.90 24.48 -1.36
C ILE A 538 9.35 24.40 -1.87
N GLU A 539 9.53 24.03 -3.14
CA GLU A 539 10.82 23.94 -3.84
C GLU A 539 11.79 22.93 -3.20
N ASN A 540 11.24 21.92 -2.54
CA ASN A 540 12.01 20.83 -1.94
C ASN A 540 12.05 19.61 -2.86
N LYS A 541 13.19 18.92 -2.86
CA LYS A 541 13.40 17.70 -3.63
C LYS A 541 12.40 16.63 -3.19
N THR A 542 11.66 16.05 -4.11
CA THR A 542 10.76 14.95 -3.77
C THR A 542 11.51 13.63 -3.70
N THR A 543 10.83 12.59 -3.24
CA THR A 543 11.30 11.20 -3.39
C THR A 543 11.66 10.84 -4.84
N PHE A 544 10.94 11.34 -5.84
CA PHE A 544 11.20 11.00 -7.24
C PHE A 544 12.49 11.62 -7.76
N TYR A 545 12.92 12.78 -7.22
CA TYR A 545 14.28 13.29 -7.45
C TYR A 545 15.31 12.24 -7.02
N PHE A 546 15.21 11.75 -5.78
CA PHE A 546 16.19 10.80 -5.24
C PHE A 546 16.12 9.43 -5.90
N LEU A 547 14.91 8.94 -6.21
CA LEU A 547 14.72 7.72 -6.99
C LEU A 547 15.41 7.84 -8.35
N GLY A 548 15.24 8.98 -9.03
CA GLY A 548 15.94 9.26 -10.28
C GLY A 548 17.47 9.14 -10.14
N ILE A 549 18.04 9.71 -9.07
CA ILE A 549 19.48 9.59 -8.77
C ILE A 549 19.89 8.13 -8.52
N MET A 550 19.12 7.38 -7.73
CA MET A 550 19.38 5.95 -7.49
C MET A 550 19.38 5.16 -8.79
N MET A 551 18.42 5.42 -9.69
CA MET A 551 18.30 4.71 -10.96
C MET A 551 19.44 5.00 -11.95
N LEU A 552 20.16 6.12 -11.82
CA LEU A 552 21.33 6.42 -12.66
C LEU A 552 22.42 5.34 -12.54
N ASN A 553 22.49 4.66 -11.40
CA ASN A 553 23.42 3.56 -11.16
C ASN A 553 23.22 2.35 -12.07
N PHE A 554 22.05 2.24 -12.73
CA PHE A 554 21.65 1.13 -13.61
C PHE A 554 21.59 1.55 -15.09
N SER A 555 22.04 2.76 -15.41
CA SER A 555 21.89 3.36 -16.75
C SER A 555 22.96 2.95 -17.77
N LYS A 556 24.13 2.53 -17.28
CA LYS A 556 25.32 2.34 -18.13
C LYS A 556 25.64 0.88 -18.40
N TYR A 557 25.49 0.02 -17.41
CA TYR A 557 25.93 -1.38 -17.47
C TYR A 557 24.73 -2.33 -17.59
N ALA A 558 24.98 -3.53 -18.09
CA ALA A 558 23.95 -4.56 -18.18
C ALA A 558 23.35 -4.83 -16.80
N CYS A 559 22.09 -5.21 -16.78
CA CYS A 559 21.30 -5.41 -15.57
C CYS A 559 20.74 -6.83 -15.51
N TYR A 560 20.36 -7.24 -14.32
CA TYR A 560 19.47 -8.36 -14.05
C TYR A 560 18.24 -7.82 -13.31
N TYR A 561 17.04 -8.12 -13.79
CA TYR A 561 15.79 -7.70 -13.17
C TYR A 561 15.10 -8.92 -12.55
N GLY A 562 15.14 -9.01 -11.22
CA GLY A 562 14.41 -10.01 -10.45
C GLY A 562 13.04 -9.50 -10.01
N ASP A 563 12.34 -10.29 -9.18
CA ASP A 563 10.98 -9.96 -8.74
C ASP A 563 10.91 -8.71 -7.84
N GLN A 564 11.91 -8.54 -6.97
CA GLN A 564 12.01 -7.44 -6.01
C GLN A 564 13.40 -6.77 -5.99
N HIS A 565 14.16 -6.94 -7.07
CA HIS A 565 15.50 -6.38 -7.15
C HIS A 565 15.98 -6.12 -8.58
N VAL A 566 16.91 -5.18 -8.70
CA VAL A 566 17.70 -4.93 -9.92
C VAL A 566 19.17 -4.97 -9.55
N ILE A 567 19.96 -5.73 -10.31
CA ILE A 567 21.40 -5.86 -10.08
C ILE A 567 22.15 -5.41 -11.31
N THR A 568 23.23 -4.65 -11.13
CA THR A 568 24.18 -4.36 -12.20
C THR A 568 25.62 -4.48 -11.69
N ARG A 569 26.51 -4.94 -12.58
CA ARG A 569 27.94 -5.00 -12.32
C ARG A 569 28.62 -3.77 -12.91
N THR A 570 29.34 -3.03 -12.07
CA THR A 570 30.14 -1.88 -12.47
C THR A 570 31.62 -2.27 -12.59
N LEU A 571 32.47 -1.28 -12.90
CA LEU A 571 33.93 -1.48 -12.91
C LEU A 571 34.52 -1.69 -11.51
N HIS A 572 33.81 -1.29 -10.44
CA HIS A 572 34.31 -1.25 -9.07
C HIS A 572 33.39 -2.01 -8.10
N GLY A 573 32.64 -2.99 -8.61
CA GLY A 573 31.77 -3.85 -7.81
C GLY A 573 30.33 -3.94 -8.33
N TYR A 574 29.35 -3.99 -7.42
CA TYR A 574 27.94 -4.23 -7.76
C TYR A 574 27.01 -3.17 -7.17
N ASN A 575 25.99 -2.80 -7.95
CA ASN A 575 24.85 -2.05 -7.45
C ASN A 575 23.65 -3.00 -7.38
N VAL A 576 23.02 -3.07 -6.22
CA VAL A 576 21.86 -3.92 -5.93
C VAL A 576 20.75 -3.02 -5.41
N LEU A 577 19.73 -2.79 -6.24
CA LEU A 577 18.52 -2.07 -5.84
C LEU A 577 17.48 -3.11 -5.39
N VAL A 578 16.92 -2.95 -4.21
CA VAL A 578 15.81 -3.76 -3.70
C VAL A 578 14.61 -2.87 -3.40
N TYR A 579 13.41 -3.43 -3.51
CA TYR A 579 12.18 -2.70 -3.22
C TYR A 579 11.15 -3.58 -2.53
N ASN A 580 10.50 -3.02 -1.53
CA ASN A 580 9.44 -3.65 -0.75
C ASN A 580 8.10 -3.03 -1.14
N THR A 581 7.22 -3.83 -1.75
CA THR A 581 5.87 -3.44 -2.16
C THR A 581 4.82 -3.66 -1.07
N GLU A 582 5.18 -4.41 -0.03
CA GLU A 582 4.26 -4.90 0.99
C GLU A 582 4.01 -3.86 2.09
N ASP A 583 2.97 -4.11 2.89
CA ASP A 583 2.63 -3.33 4.10
C ASP A 583 3.43 -3.77 5.34
N TYR A 584 4.43 -4.64 5.18
CA TYR A 584 5.28 -5.16 6.27
C TYR A 584 6.76 -5.16 5.85
N ALA A 585 7.68 -5.13 6.82
CA ALA A 585 9.12 -5.09 6.56
C ALA A 585 9.63 -6.41 5.94
N GLN A 586 10.67 -6.35 5.11
CA GLN A 586 11.28 -7.52 4.48
C GLN A 586 12.79 -7.53 4.70
N ASN A 587 13.36 -8.69 5.00
CA ASN A 587 14.80 -8.85 5.08
C ASN A 587 15.31 -9.34 3.73
N PHE A 588 16.33 -8.67 3.19
CA PHE A 588 17.01 -9.08 1.97
C PHE A 588 18.39 -9.60 2.35
N HIS A 589 18.70 -10.84 1.98
CA HIS A 589 19.98 -11.49 2.18
C HIS A 589 20.73 -11.54 0.85
N ILE A 590 21.71 -10.67 0.67
CA ILE A 590 22.50 -10.53 -0.56
C ILE A 590 23.78 -11.35 -0.44
N THR A 591 23.98 -12.28 -1.37
CA THR A 591 25.21 -13.08 -1.46
C THR A 591 25.88 -12.82 -2.81
N PRO A 592 27.17 -12.49 -2.86
CA PRO A 592 27.92 -12.26 -4.09
C PRO A 592 28.18 -13.57 -4.85
N PRO A 593 28.71 -13.51 -6.09
CA PRO A 593 29.01 -14.72 -6.86
C PRO A 593 30.01 -15.62 -6.13
N SER A 594 29.90 -16.96 -6.26
CA SER A 594 30.68 -17.93 -5.47
C SER A 594 32.21 -17.81 -5.60
N LYS A 595 32.70 -17.18 -6.67
CA LYS A 595 34.14 -16.91 -6.88
C LYS A 595 34.65 -15.71 -6.06
N PHE A 596 33.74 -14.96 -5.46
CA PHE A 596 34.00 -13.75 -4.68
C PHE A 596 33.83 -14.08 -3.20
N GLN A 597 34.95 -14.32 -2.52
CA GLN A 597 35.04 -14.53 -1.07
C GLN A 597 36.16 -13.64 -0.54
N GLU A 598 35.91 -12.34 -0.57
CA GLU A 598 36.81 -11.34 -0.02
C GLU A 598 36.35 -10.91 1.37
N ASP A 599 37.33 -10.67 2.24
CA ASP A 599 37.09 -10.18 3.59
C ASP A 599 36.91 -8.67 3.54
N ASN A 600 36.18 -8.11 4.50
CA ASN A 600 36.28 -6.68 4.79
C ASN A 600 35.80 -5.76 3.64
N ILE A 601 34.77 -6.17 2.91
CA ILE A 601 34.18 -5.41 1.79
C ILE A 601 33.35 -4.24 2.29
N LEU A 602 33.58 -3.06 1.72
CA LEU A 602 32.75 -1.89 1.99
C LEU A 602 31.42 -2.00 1.24
N ILE A 603 30.33 -1.71 1.95
CA ILE A 603 28.99 -1.65 1.40
C ILE A 603 28.34 -0.36 1.87
N SER A 604 27.86 0.45 0.91
CA SER A 604 26.96 1.57 1.20
C SER A 604 25.52 1.14 0.94
N THR A 605 24.61 1.54 1.82
CA THR A 605 23.16 1.34 1.68
C THR A 605 22.49 2.70 1.74
N GLU A 606 21.80 3.08 0.67
CA GLU A 606 20.95 4.26 0.59
C GLU A 606 19.48 3.84 0.69
N ILE A 607 18.73 4.38 1.64
CA ILE A 607 17.32 4.05 1.91
C ILE A 607 16.42 5.23 1.54
N LEU A 608 15.38 4.94 0.77
CA LEU A 608 14.33 5.87 0.37
C LEU A 608 12.96 5.33 0.82
N ASN A 609 12.34 6.02 1.78
CA ASN A 609 11.09 5.61 2.43
C ASN A 609 10.27 6.83 2.85
N SER A 610 9.23 6.65 3.66
CA SER A 610 8.39 7.76 4.18
C SER A 610 9.10 8.65 5.19
N GLU A 611 10.28 8.27 5.68
CA GLU A 611 11.06 9.01 6.69
C GLU A 611 12.27 9.71 6.08
N HIS A 612 12.84 9.15 5.02
CA HIS A 612 14.08 9.56 4.38
C HIS A 612 13.88 9.80 2.88
N GLY A 613 14.32 10.98 2.41
CA GLY A 613 14.10 11.43 1.03
C GLY A 613 12.66 11.87 0.76
N ASP A 614 11.95 12.35 1.78
CA ASP A 614 10.63 12.97 1.70
C ASP A 614 10.55 14.13 2.69
N VAL A 615 10.44 15.37 2.22
CA VAL A 615 10.40 16.54 3.10
C VAL A 615 9.18 16.54 4.03
N ASN A 616 8.12 15.81 3.67
CA ASN A 616 6.93 15.72 4.51
C ASN A 616 7.19 14.99 5.84
N SER A 617 8.23 14.15 5.92
CA SER A 617 8.65 13.52 7.18
C SER A 617 9.27 14.53 8.17
N MET A 618 9.78 15.64 7.65
CA MET A 618 10.48 16.67 8.41
C MET A 618 9.56 17.78 8.92
N ILE A 619 8.32 17.83 8.42
CA ILE A 619 7.33 18.86 8.76
C ILE A 619 6.18 18.19 9.50
N ASP A 620 5.96 18.61 10.74
CA ASP A 620 4.87 18.11 11.59
C ASP A 620 3.49 18.33 10.95
N GLN A 621 2.58 17.38 11.15
CA GLN A 621 1.22 17.40 10.55
C GLN A 621 0.36 18.57 11.04
N THR A 622 0.70 19.20 12.17
CA THR A 622 0.03 20.41 12.65
C THR A 622 0.25 21.62 11.73
N VAL A 623 1.27 21.58 10.87
CA VAL A 623 1.52 22.61 9.84
C VAL A 623 0.62 22.33 8.63
N THR A 624 -0.59 22.89 8.66
CA THR A 624 -1.62 22.68 7.64
C THR A 624 -1.37 23.47 6.35
N ASP A 625 -0.70 24.62 6.43
CA ASP A 625 -0.30 25.42 5.27
C ASP A 625 1.22 25.49 5.13
N LYS A 626 1.74 24.71 4.18
CA LYS A 626 3.16 24.64 3.85
C LYS A 626 3.58 25.74 2.86
N THR A 627 2.65 26.41 2.20
CA THR A 627 2.98 27.35 1.09
C THR A 627 3.60 28.66 1.59
N HIS A 628 3.34 29.02 2.85
CA HIS A 628 3.86 30.24 3.49
C HIS A 628 5.08 30.02 4.40
N LEU A 629 5.80 28.91 4.24
CA LEU A 629 7.04 28.70 5.00
C LEU A 629 8.08 29.79 4.66
N PRO A 630 8.82 30.32 5.66
CA PRO A 630 9.90 31.27 5.40
C PRO A 630 10.98 30.66 4.49
N ASP A 631 11.55 31.46 3.57
CA ASP A 631 12.53 30.95 2.60
C ASP A 631 13.79 30.38 3.27
N SER A 632 14.20 30.96 4.42
CA SER A 632 15.30 30.42 5.22
C SER A 632 15.01 29.01 5.76
N LEU A 633 13.74 28.70 6.06
CA LEU A 633 13.32 27.37 6.48
C LEU A 633 13.19 26.42 5.28
N LYS A 634 12.64 26.87 4.14
CA LYS A 634 12.60 26.08 2.90
C LYS A 634 14.01 25.63 2.48
N LEU A 635 14.97 26.55 2.51
CA LEU A 635 16.37 26.27 2.21
C LEU A 635 16.95 25.24 3.19
N LYS A 636 16.67 25.40 4.49
CA LYS A 636 17.12 24.46 5.52
C LYS A 636 16.54 23.07 5.26
N LEU A 637 15.23 22.96 5.05
CA LEU A 637 14.57 21.68 4.71
C LEU A 637 15.20 21.02 3.48
N SER A 638 15.47 21.78 2.43
CA SER A 638 16.04 21.27 1.17
C SER A 638 17.48 20.78 1.30
N GLN A 639 18.23 21.32 2.27
CA GLN A 639 19.59 20.89 2.60
C GLN A 639 19.63 19.57 3.38
N TYR A 640 18.69 19.37 4.30
CA TYR A 640 18.67 18.18 5.17
C TYR A 640 17.83 17.02 4.60
N ASN A 641 16.87 17.32 3.72
CA ASN A 641 16.10 16.29 3.02
C ASN A 641 17.02 15.49 2.08
N SER A 642 17.26 14.24 2.45
CA SER A 642 18.11 13.30 1.72
C SER A 642 17.73 11.85 2.07
N PRO A 643 18.04 10.88 1.19
CA PRO A 643 18.00 9.47 1.54
C PRO A 643 18.96 9.19 2.71
N HIS A 644 18.61 8.22 3.56
CA HIS A 644 19.52 7.80 4.62
C HIS A 644 20.61 6.93 4.01
N ILE A 645 21.88 7.32 4.20
CA ILE A 645 23.03 6.54 3.78
C ILE A 645 23.73 5.95 5.00
N ASN A 646 23.95 4.64 4.97
CA ASN A 646 24.79 3.92 5.91
C ASN A 646 25.96 3.28 5.16
N VAL A 647 27.15 3.28 5.75
CA VAL A 647 28.33 2.64 5.19
C VAL A 647 28.88 1.68 6.23
N GLN A 648 29.04 0.42 5.83
CA GLN A 648 29.55 -0.63 6.71
C GLN A 648 30.52 -1.54 5.99
N GLN A 649 31.27 -2.30 6.79
CA GLN A 649 32.16 -3.33 6.32
C GLN A 649 31.49 -4.68 6.56
N HIS A 650 31.56 -5.58 5.59
CA HIS A 650 30.97 -6.91 5.67
C HIS A 650 31.95 -7.97 5.19
N ASP A 651 32.01 -9.10 5.91
CA ASP A 651 32.74 -10.28 5.51
C ASP A 651 31.77 -11.33 4.96
N PHE A 652 31.85 -11.59 3.64
CA PHE A 652 30.97 -12.57 2.99
C PHE A 652 31.32 -14.03 3.33
N LYS A 653 32.43 -14.29 4.03
CA LYS A 653 32.72 -15.62 4.61
C LYS A 653 31.83 -15.92 5.81
N GLU A 654 31.36 -14.90 6.54
CA GLU A 654 30.47 -15.06 7.70
C GLU A 654 29.00 -15.25 7.30
N GLY A 655 28.65 -14.92 6.05
CA GLY A 655 27.32 -15.14 5.49
C GLY A 655 26.86 -14.04 4.54
N ALA A 656 25.58 -14.11 4.17
CA ALA A 656 24.95 -13.11 3.32
C ALA A 656 24.85 -11.76 4.02
N TYR A 657 25.06 -10.69 3.27
CA TYR A 657 24.81 -9.34 3.74
C TYR A 657 23.31 -9.13 3.89
N THR A 658 22.86 -8.78 5.10
CA THR A 658 21.43 -8.68 5.40
C THR A 658 21.01 -7.22 5.59
N VAL A 659 19.95 -6.80 4.91
CA VAL A 659 19.33 -5.49 5.09
C VAL A 659 17.83 -5.65 5.31
N THR A 660 17.28 -4.99 6.33
CA THR A 660 15.83 -4.92 6.56
C THR A 660 15.27 -3.68 5.89
N ILE A 661 14.30 -3.89 4.99
CA ILE A 661 13.65 -2.84 4.23
C ILE A 661 12.23 -2.64 4.75
N ALA A 662 11.95 -1.42 5.20
CA ALA A 662 10.62 -1.01 5.66
C ALA A 662 9.53 -1.23 4.59
N PRO A 663 8.24 -1.31 4.97
CA PRO A 663 7.14 -1.34 4.02
C PRO A 663 7.26 -0.23 2.96
N LYS A 664 6.79 -0.49 1.74
CA LYS A 664 6.63 0.54 0.69
C LYS A 664 7.91 1.32 0.33
N SER A 665 9.08 0.74 0.59
CA SER A 665 10.37 1.42 0.55
C SER A 665 11.29 0.85 -0.52
N ILE A 666 12.35 1.60 -0.84
CA ILE A 666 13.40 1.22 -1.78
C ILE A 666 14.75 1.37 -1.08
N ALA A 667 15.69 0.47 -1.36
CA ALA A 667 17.07 0.67 -0.98
C ALA A 667 18.04 0.31 -2.11
N LEU A 668 19.10 1.09 -2.22
CA LEU A 668 20.22 0.84 -3.11
C LEU A 668 21.44 0.45 -2.28
N MET A 669 22.01 -0.72 -2.56
CA MET A 669 23.28 -1.13 -2.00
C MET A 669 24.37 -1.05 -3.06
N THR A 670 25.49 -0.43 -2.73
CA THR A 670 26.71 -0.46 -3.54
C THR A 670 27.75 -1.29 -2.80
N ILE A 671 28.13 -2.42 -3.40
CA ILE A 671 29.20 -3.30 -2.92
C ILE A 671 30.47 -2.88 -3.64
N TYR A 672 31.45 -2.35 -2.90
CA TYR A 672 32.71 -1.82 -3.47
C TYR A 672 33.77 -2.92 -3.50
N ILE A 673 34.27 -3.21 -4.70
CA ILE A 673 35.26 -4.27 -4.99
C ILE A 673 36.49 -3.65 -5.64
#